data_AF-A0A350YXW1-F1
#
_entry.id   AF-A0A350YXW1-F1
#
_cell.length_a   1.000
_cell.length_b   1.000
_cell.length_c   1.000
_cell.angle_alpha   90.00
_cell.angle_beta   90.00
_cell.angle_gamma   90.00
#
_symmetry.space_group_name_H-M   'P 1'
#
loop_
_entity.id
_entity.type
_entity.pdbx_description
1 polymer ?
#
loop_
_entity_poly.entity_id
_entity_poly.type
_entity_poly.pdbx_seq_one_letter_code
_entity_poly.pdbx_strand_id
1 'polypeptide(L)'
;MLVTTAWSRFEAAYDLPSVSLAEAANIKPWEVANANLEKRLQQRYDMRLWDVLRFLKLTWNDLMKSHVIHAGNIKVNGNDDETRFMEMLGLQAHTIDYFFRYGLNLTVGMEGNHPGFTTNFEKDDEYGPIKVFNRVKDLASAGIYKPSFDFLDEDPAVVNSWKPFQIDDARFSRIQRQIQDNRMYSARLGEDSLTLGNNLVQQYTEKDEKLELLEGKTSDYINWILQQNSSALLGSNDFENPAKIPDVSLLFMMLRQGLLQAYQKTALDLLQLEGMMLEDVRRLTGSRDKYLTLQWISNKYARIYSTKWHFLFKNLQDLSEDYKLPVGVGNNDFYKYINNTGHRSIARYLDTIRNNNPVLYKSTHKAHFDRLKAYRESMAFLNNYSVGELERLMAEHIDLCSYRLDAWHHAYAAKRVFQQRKNTKTGIYLGAYGFVENLKPDSNKAKADKNLDEFMLPKGKPVYHDPDNQGFIHAPSINHAVTAAALRNAYVNNREEGDVENQLAVNLSSSRIRMALHLMEGIRNGQETGAILGFQFERGLHDRHAIVELDRFIQPFRKAYPLQQPVTETASSDKPPYVSLVPDGLAMLDDVYKAIDWVNPETNASKDKTVAQLLKENNYNKLPSKIKNVIDSESLPPAQKIKAYDQIIEEIDRMADAFDALGDVALSESVYQMVAGNHVRAGAVMDALADGRAIPDPEVILTPRTGKVVTHRLILNLKRKTTSDLPDGWSFTGSVRAKTEPAFNCWLGETLGDPGDIRFVIRTRETDQTGEVLVDKTLADFDLQPIDIYSMPGQMDELVQTLIGFYRLQEQDFHSIITIDPEDVPSDATDHPMSLAEMFTLVRHIRNMLSNARMAGASDFRKADEEESLANAGMYEIAEFEARINAARTSLQLFINQVESESYISSVADGSVSAEEIILTTADMNDIIQNLSIGLYMGFPNSMNLPVVGHADPLEGQRACLKQLMGVLKEAKKRKTEADKAFAALPPATNQRLRVEKLEELGTLVFGKGFRALAAFSKHDLSKVIQQLDLPSEQKISRFEKPLAVENWIRQLAHIRPVVSELHKYRRMADSFDLPEVNIQPAQLPWDPGDFWYGLSYPASFEKEGDFTSLVLLNDQIVKDTLQCALLLDEWHEIIPGTHETTGVSFHYNQPGATAPQAVLVAVTPHPDEKWTWDDLVYTITDTMEMAKIRAVEPDHLEQTWLNQILPSVYAEVVPPQMRNEDSNPLGVQSVLDFANVKVKED
;
A
#
# COMPACT_ATOMS: atom_id res chain seq x y z
N MET A 1 -18.61 -17.45 9.72
CA MET A 1 -18.58 -18.70 8.91
C MET A 1 -19.93 -19.36 9.00
N LEU A 2 -20.57 -19.68 7.88
CA LEU A 2 -21.84 -20.42 7.86
C LEU A 2 -21.54 -21.90 7.61
N VAL A 3 -22.00 -22.77 8.52
CA VAL A 3 -21.89 -24.23 8.40
C VAL A 3 -23.16 -24.75 7.73
N THR A 4 -23.04 -25.38 6.57
CA THR A 4 -24.18 -25.76 5.73
C THR A 4 -24.05 -27.20 5.22
N THR A 5 -25.10 -27.73 4.63
CA THR A 5 -25.15 -29.03 3.98
C THR A 5 -26.20 -29.02 2.87
N ALA A 6 -26.21 -30.03 2.01
CA ALA A 6 -27.28 -30.22 1.04
C ALA A 6 -28.56 -30.68 1.77
N TRP A 7 -29.37 -29.73 2.25
CA TRP A 7 -30.63 -29.98 2.95
C TRP A 7 -31.60 -30.86 2.18
N SER A 8 -31.63 -30.72 0.86
CA SER A 8 -32.41 -31.56 -0.06
C SER A 8 -32.01 -33.04 0.00
N ARG A 9 -30.77 -33.34 0.38
CA ARG A 9 -30.19 -34.69 0.49
C ARG A 9 -29.88 -35.10 1.93
N PHE A 10 -30.26 -34.29 2.92
CA PHE A 10 -29.88 -34.53 4.31
C PHE A 10 -30.55 -35.79 4.88
N GLU A 11 -29.74 -36.68 5.42
CA GLU A 11 -30.17 -37.91 6.08
C GLU A 11 -29.90 -37.81 7.60
N ALA A 12 -30.94 -37.92 8.43
CA ALA A 12 -30.80 -37.89 9.89
C ALA A 12 -30.28 -39.23 10.44
N ALA A 13 -30.83 -40.35 9.95
CA ALA A 13 -30.44 -41.74 10.20
C ALA A 13 -31.21 -42.69 9.25
N TYR A 14 -30.72 -43.91 9.03
CA TYR A 14 -31.34 -44.89 8.11
C TYR A 14 -32.68 -45.47 8.62
N ASP A 15 -32.82 -45.74 9.93
CA ASP A 15 -34.01 -46.35 10.53
C ASP A 15 -34.37 -45.73 11.88
N LEU A 16 -35.67 -45.68 12.21
CA LEU A 16 -36.16 -45.26 13.51
C LEU A 16 -35.90 -46.37 14.55
N PRO A 17 -35.01 -46.18 15.54
CA PRO A 17 -34.67 -47.25 16.49
C PRO A 17 -35.92 -47.73 17.26
N SER A 18 -36.08 -49.02 17.58
CA SER A 18 -37.19 -49.53 18.42
C SER A 18 -36.94 -49.30 19.93
N VAL A 19 -38.00 -49.27 20.74
CA VAL A 19 -37.98 -49.15 22.22
C VAL A 19 -39.06 -50.09 22.72
N SER A 20 -38.72 -50.95 23.67
CA SER A 20 -39.64 -51.94 24.24
C SER A 20 -40.55 -51.33 25.32
N LEU A 21 -41.65 -52.01 25.62
CA LEU A 21 -42.58 -51.69 26.72
C LEU A 21 -41.87 -51.50 28.07
N ALA A 22 -40.95 -52.40 28.41
CA ALA A 22 -40.20 -52.36 29.65
C ALA A 22 -39.23 -51.17 29.72
N GLU A 23 -38.66 -50.78 28.59
CA GLU A 23 -37.80 -49.59 28.50
C GLU A 23 -38.62 -48.31 28.63
N ALA A 24 -39.77 -48.23 27.96
CA ALA A 24 -40.68 -47.07 28.03
C ALA A 24 -41.19 -46.81 29.46
N ALA A 25 -41.52 -47.87 30.22
CA ALA A 25 -42.00 -47.76 31.60
C ALA A 25 -40.94 -47.24 32.60
N ASN A 26 -39.65 -47.33 32.26
CA ASN A 26 -38.53 -46.92 33.12
C ASN A 26 -37.97 -45.53 32.78
N ILE A 27 -38.53 -44.83 31.78
CA ILE A 27 -38.12 -43.47 31.43
C ILE A 27 -38.66 -42.52 32.51
N LYS A 28 -37.77 -41.90 33.30
CA LYS A 28 -38.14 -40.86 34.26
C LYS A 28 -38.03 -39.48 33.60
N PRO A 29 -38.92 -38.52 33.90
CA PRO A 29 -38.84 -37.16 33.35
C PRO A 29 -37.52 -36.42 33.62
N TRP A 30 -36.79 -36.81 34.67
CA TRP A 30 -35.55 -36.17 35.10
C TRP A 30 -34.27 -36.99 34.86
N GLU A 31 -34.40 -38.24 34.37
CA GLU A 31 -33.28 -39.17 34.20
C GLU A 31 -33.62 -40.37 33.29
N VAL A 32 -32.69 -40.74 32.41
CA VAL A 32 -32.71 -42.02 31.68
C VAL A 32 -31.58 -42.88 32.24
N ALA A 33 -31.91 -43.98 32.92
CA ALA A 33 -30.93 -44.81 33.62
C ALA A 33 -29.94 -45.58 32.70
N ASN A 34 -30.10 -45.50 31.37
CA ASN A 34 -29.34 -46.27 30.39
C ASN A 34 -28.91 -45.38 29.20
N ALA A 35 -27.60 -45.19 29.03
CA ALA A 35 -27.03 -44.36 27.97
C ALA A 35 -27.36 -44.85 26.54
N ASN A 36 -27.53 -46.16 26.32
CA ASN A 36 -27.94 -46.70 25.02
C ASN A 36 -29.42 -46.43 24.71
N LEU A 37 -30.28 -46.47 25.74
CA LEU A 37 -31.67 -46.07 25.60
C LEU A 37 -31.77 -44.57 25.32
N GLU A 38 -31.00 -43.75 26.04
CA GLU A 38 -30.90 -42.30 25.83
C GLU A 38 -30.46 -41.95 24.40
N LYS A 39 -29.41 -42.62 23.88
CA LYS A 39 -28.96 -42.43 22.49
C LYS A 39 -30.05 -42.75 21.46
N ARG A 40 -30.78 -43.86 21.65
CA ARG A 40 -31.91 -44.23 20.77
C ARG A 40 -33.05 -43.21 20.85
N LEU A 41 -33.38 -42.74 22.05
CA LEU A 41 -34.40 -41.70 22.26
C LEU A 41 -34.00 -40.38 21.59
N GLN A 42 -32.74 -39.97 21.70
CA GLN A 42 -32.22 -38.78 21.02
C GLN A 42 -32.28 -38.91 19.50
N GLN A 43 -31.87 -40.05 18.94
CA GLN A 43 -31.97 -40.32 17.51
C GLN A 43 -33.41 -40.24 17.00
N ARG A 44 -34.36 -40.80 17.75
CA ARG A 44 -35.80 -40.69 17.43
C ARG A 44 -36.28 -39.25 17.43
N TYR A 45 -35.86 -38.47 18.42
CA TYR A 45 -36.19 -37.05 18.49
C TYR A 45 -35.66 -36.30 17.27
N ASP A 46 -34.38 -36.52 16.93
CA ASP A 46 -33.73 -35.89 15.78
C ASP A 46 -34.45 -36.20 14.45
N MET A 47 -34.85 -37.46 14.22
CA MET A 47 -35.59 -37.82 13.00
C MET A 47 -36.94 -37.10 12.91
N ARG A 48 -37.70 -37.09 14.01
CA ARG A 48 -39.02 -36.42 14.05
C ARG A 48 -38.89 -34.91 13.88
N LEU A 49 -37.92 -34.30 14.53
CA LEU A 49 -37.67 -32.88 14.41
C LEU A 49 -37.25 -32.52 12.98
N TRP A 50 -36.41 -33.34 12.32
CA TRP A 50 -36.09 -33.16 10.91
C TRP A 50 -37.32 -33.19 10.00
N ASP A 51 -38.21 -34.16 10.18
CA ASP A 51 -39.45 -34.26 9.38
C ASP A 51 -40.37 -33.05 9.59
N VAL A 52 -40.44 -32.52 10.82
CA VAL A 52 -41.16 -31.27 11.13
C VAL A 52 -40.51 -30.07 10.44
N LEU A 53 -39.18 -29.92 10.51
CA LEU A 53 -38.46 -28.81 9.86
C LEU A 53 -38.57 -28.85 8.34
N ARG A 54 -38.59 -30.05 7.74
CA ARG A 54 -38.82 -30.23 6.30
C ARG A 54 -40.24 -29.82 5.91
N PHE A 55 -41.23 -30.16 6.72
CA PHE A 55 -42.60 -29.71 6.50
C PHE A 55 -42.70 -28.18 6.60
N LEU A 56 -42.10 -27.56 7.62
CA LEU A 56 -42.09 -26.09 7.77
C LEU A 56 -41.36 -25.38 6.62
N LYS A 57 -40.32 -25.99 6.02
CA LYS A 57 -39.61 -25.43 4.85
C LYS A 57 -40.56 -25.14 3.69
N LEU A 58 -41.62 -25.92 3.51
CA LEU A 58 -42.63 -25.64 2.47
C LEU A 58 -43.34 -24.31 2.74
N THR A 59 -43.78 -24.08 3.98
CA THR A 59 -44.43 -22.82 4.37
C THR A 59 -43.49 -21.63 4.22
N TRP A 60 -42.23 -21.73 4.66
CA TRP A 60 -41.26 -20.63 4.48
C TRP A 60 -40.89 -20.40 3.03
N ASN A 61 -40.83 -21.44 2.20
CA ASN A 61 -40.58 -21.29 0.76
C ASN A 61 -41.72 -20.53 0.08
N ASP A 62 -42.97 -20.82 0.46
CA ASP A 62 -44.13 -20.11 -0.06
C ASP A 62 -44.13 -18.64 0.40
N LEU A 63 -43.82 -18.38 1.67
CA LEU A 63 -43.64 -17.02 2.20
C LEU A 63 -42.51 -16.27 1.52
N MET A 64 -41.35 -16.91 1.34
CA MET A 64 -40.21 -16.34 0.63
C MET A 64 -40.58 -15.96 -0.80
N LYS A 65 -41.26 -16.82 -1.55
CA LYS A 65 -41.66 -16.52 -2.93
C LYS A 65 -42.70 -15.41 -3.04
N SER A 66 -43.58 -15.28 -2.04
CA SER A 66 -44.71 -14.36 -2.06
C SER A 66 -44.41 -12.99 -1.47
N HIS A 67 -43.53 -12.91 -0.47
CA HIS A 67 -43.30 -11.69 0.31
C HIS A 67 -41.84 -11.20 0.31
N VAL A 68 -40.85 -12.09 0.18
CA VAL A 68 -39.44 -11.68 0.19
C VAL A 68 -39.02 -11.15 -1.18
N ILE A 69 -38.56 -9.90 -1.21
CA ILE A 69 -38.01 -9.29 -2.42
C ILE A 69 -36.62 -9.85 -2.69
N HIS A 70 -36.39 -10.27 -3.92
CA HIS A 70 -35.12 -10.77 -4.43
C HIS A 70 -34.96 -10.39 -5.92
N ALA A 71 -33.76 -10.54 -6.48
CA ALA A 71 -33.47 -10.16 -7.87
C ALA A 71 -34.46 -10.69 -8.94
N GLY A 72 -35.11 -11.84 -8.70
CA GLY A 72 -36.12 -12.44 -9.59
C GLY A 72 -37.53 -11.84 -9.55
N ASN A 73 -37.90 -11.08 -8.52
CA ASN A 73 -39.25 -10.49 -8.35
C ASN A 73 -39.21 -8.96 -8.07
N ILE A 74 -38.03 -8.34 -8.12
CA ILE A 74 -37.81 -6.91 -7.88
C ILE A 74 -38.66 -5.97 -8.76
N LYS A 75 -39.05 -6.42 -9.96
CA LYS A 75 -39.75 -5.62 -10.98
C LYS A 75 -41.29 -5.65 -10.92
N VAL A 76 -41.90 -6.21 -9.88
CA VAL A 76 -43.37 -6.25 -9.78
C VAL A 76 -43.88 -5.03 -8.99
N ASN A 77 -44.33 -4.00 -9.71
CA ASN A 77 -45.13 -2.81 -9.31
C ASN A 77 -44.61 -1.88 -8.18
N GLY A 78 -43.91 -0.79 -8.52
CA GLY A 78 -43.67 0.37 -7.62
C GLY A 78 -42.45 1.20 -8.04
N ASN A 79 -42.54 2.54 -7.95
CA ASN A 79 -41.58 3.52 -8.50
C ASN A 79 -40.40 3.89 -7.56
N ASP A 80 -40.04 3.06 -6.58
CA ASP A 80 -38.97 3.39 -5.63
C ASP A 80 -38.00 2.21 -5.47
N ASP A 81 -36.99 2.19 -6.33
CA ASP A 81 -35.96 1.16 -6.38
C ASP A 81 -35.04 1.21 -5.14
N GLU A 82 -34.87 2.37 -4.50
CA GLU A 82 -34.02 2.56 -3.33
C GLU A 82 -34.68 2.02 -2.06
N THR A 83 -35.95 2.35 -1.83
CA THR A 83 -36.74 1.78 -0.72
C THR A 83 -36.84 0.25 -0.85
N ARG A 84 -37.06 -0.26 -2.07
CA ARG A 84 -37.12 -1.71 -2.32
C ARG A 84 -35.78 -2.41 -2.20
N PHE A 85 -34.68 -1.73 -2.51
CA PHE A 85 -33.34 -2.24 -2.26
C PHE A 85 -33.04 -2.31 -0.75
N MET A 86 -33.48 -1.31 0.02
CA MET A 86 -33.38 -1.32 1.49
C MET A 86 -34.26 -2.40 2.13
N GLU A 87 -35.46 -2.66 1.60
CA GLU A 87 -36.31 -3.81 1.97
C GLU A 87 -35.63 -5.15 1.61
N MET A 88 -35.02 -5.27 0.42
CA MET A 88 -34.28 -6.46 -0.01
C MET A 88 -33.09 -6.79 0.90
N LEU A 89 -32.42 -5.76 1.43
CA LEU A 89 -31.32 -5.93 2.37
C LEU A 89 -31.79 -6.23 3.80
N GLY A 90 -33.09 -6.19 4.08
CA GLY A 90 -33.65 -6.31 5.44
C GLY A 90 -33.20 -5.18 6.36
N LEU A 91 -32.90 -3.99 5.79
CA LEU A 91 -32.37 -2.83 6.51
C LEU A 91 -33.46 -1.81 6.87
N GLN A 92 -34.69 -1.99 6.42
CA GLN A 92 -35.81 -1.27 7.00
C GLN A 92 -36.18 -1.90 8.34
N ALA A 93 -35.94 -1.16 9.42
CA ALA A 93 -36.28 -1.56 10.78
C ALA A 93 -37.79 -1.45 11.02
N HIS A 94 -38.60 -2.29 10.36
CA HIS A 94 -40.00 -2.47 10.73
C HIS A 94 -40.12 -3.25 12.06
N THR A 95 -39.10 -4.05 12.39
CA THR A 95 -39.13 -5.05 13.46
C THR A 95 -39.12 -4.48 14.88
N ILE A 96 -38.66 -3.24 15.10
CA ILE A 96 -38.62 -2.64 16.46
C ILE A 96 -40.03 -2.40 17.00
N ASP A 97 -40.99 -2.00 16.15
CA ASP A 97 -42.39 -1.78 16.53
C ASP A 97 -43.14 -3.08 16.90
N TYR A 98 -42.61 -4.24 16.52
CA TYR A 98 -43.31 -5.54 16.65
C TYR A 98 -42.89 -6.39 17.84
N PHE A 99 -41.72 -6.15 18.45
CA PHE A 99 -41.32 -6.86 19.67
C PHE A 99 -42.35 -6.69 20.80
N PHE A 100 -43.14 -5.61 20.76
CA PHE A 100 -44.20 -5.32 21.73
C PHE A 100 -45.52 -6.10 21.51
N ARG A 101 -45.71 -6.78 20.37
CA ARG A 101 -47.02 -7.38 20.00
C ARG A 101 -47.25 -8.82 20.44
N TYR A 102 -46.21 -9.58 20.77
CA TYR A 102 -46.35 -11.03 20.97
C TYR A 102 -46.64 -11.47 22.42
N GLY A 103 -47.11 -10.56 23.28
CA GLY A 103 -47.59 -10.87 24.62
C GLY A 103 -49.06 -11.36 24.62
N LEU A 104 -49.29 -12.57 25.14
CA LEU A 104 -50.59 -13.12 25.60
C LEU A 104 -51.64 -13.51 24.53
N ASN A 105 -51.41 -14.62 23.82
CA ASN A 105 -52.48 -15.37 23.13
C ASN A 105 -53.21 -16.33 24.10
N LEU A 106 -54.21 -15.82 24.84
CA LEU A 106 -55.21 -16.63 25.56
C LEU A 106 -56.43 -16.82 24.64
N THR A 107 -56.66 -18.05 24.17
CA THR A 107 -57.82 -18.42 23.35
C THR A 107 -59.00 -18.83 24.25
N VAL A 108 -60.16 -18.18 24.13
CA VAL A 108 -61.38 -18.61 24.85
C VAL A 108 -61.90 -19.95 24.31
N GLY A 109 -62.53 -20.73 25.20
CA GLY A 109 -63.14 -22.03 24.94
C GLY A 109 -64.32 -22.03 23.94
N MET A 110 -65.00 -23.18 23.84
CA MET A 110 -65.84 -23.55 22.69
C MET A 110 -67.08 -22.69 22.42
N GLU A 111 -67.46 -21.74 23.28
CA GLU A 111 -68.60 -20.82 23.12
C GLU A 111 -68.33 -19.49 23.87
N GLY A 112 -68.38 -18.32 23.21
CA GLY A 112 -68.54 -17.02 23.89
C GLY A 112 -67.81 -15.81 23.30
N ASN A 113 -68.57 -14.85 22.75
CA ASN A 113 -68.17 -13.44 22.59
C ASN A 113 -68.16 -12.77 23.98
N HIS A 114 -67.03 -12.24 24.46
CA HIS A 114 -66.94 -11.53 25.75
C HIS A 114 -66.44 -10.08 25.57
N PRO A 115 -67.04 -9.07 26.22
CA PRO A 115 -66.55 -7.69 26.14
C PRO A 115 -65.32 -7.54 27.03
N GLY A 116 -64.17 -7.17 26.46
CA GLY A 116 -62.93 -6.90 27.20
C GLY A 116 -61.68 -7.60 26.64
N PHE A 117 -61.85 -8.52 25.68
CA PHE A 117 -60.74 -9.14 24.96
C PHE A 117 -61.18 -9.41 23.51
N THR A 118 -60.39 -8.99 22.53
CA THR A 118 -60.60 -9.40 21.12
C THR A 118 -59.57 -10.46 20.78
N THR A 119 -59.98 -11.69 20.53
CA THR A 119 -59.14 -12.64 19.80
C THR A 119 -59.09 -12.20 18.34
N ASN A 120 -57.92 -12.24 17.70
CA ASN A 120 -57.80 -11.94 16.27
C ASN A 120 -58.43 -13.02 15.35
N PHE A 121 -58.95 -14.11 15.93
CA PHE A 121 -59.52 -15.24 15.20
C PHE A 121 -60.77 -15.79 15.90
N GLU A 122 -61.78 -16.15 15.12
CA GLU A 122 -62.89 -16.99 15.52
C GLU A 122 -62.47 -18.48 15.56
N LYS A 123 -63.26 -19.30 16.26
CA LYS A 123 -62.99 -20.74 16.48
C LYS A 123 -62.77 -21.53 15.17
N ASP A 124 -63.54 -21.18 14.13
CA ASP A 124 -63.62 -21.88 12.85
C ASP A 124 -62.91 -21.15 11.70
N ASP A 125 -62.27 -20.00 11.98
CA ASP A 125 -61.47 -19.27 10.99
C ASP A 125 -60.40 -20.16 10.37
N GLU A 126 -59.96 -19.81 9.16
CA GLU A 126 -58.95 -20.57 8.42
C GLU A 126 -57.68 -20.86 9.26
N TYR A 127 -57.32 -19.92 10.12
CA TYR A 127 -56.20 -20.01 11.06
C TYR A 127 -56.64 -20.10 12.53
N GLY A 128 -57.92 -20.38 12.79
CA GLY A 128 -58.49 -20.57 14.12
C GLY A 128 -58.03 -21.87 14.81
N PRO A 129 -58.22 -21.99 16.14
CA PRO A 129 -57.69 -23.11 16.92
C PRO A 129 -58.14 -24.51 16.46
N ILE A 130 -59.36 -24.63 15.90
CA ILE A 130 -59.85 -25.91 15.36
C ILE A 130 -59.15 -26.29 14.05
N LYS A 131 -58.92 -25.33 13.15
CA LYS A 131 -58.25 -25.59 11.87
C LYS A 131 -56.76 -25.90 12.08
N VAL A 132 -56.11 -25.17 12.99
CA VAL A 132 -54.73 -25.46 13.41
C VAL A 132 -54.63 -26.86 14.02
N PHE A 133 -55.55 -27.22 14.92
CA PHE A 133 -55.62 -28.57 15.49
C PHE A 133 -55.82 -29.64 14.42
N ASN A 134 -56.75 -29.44 13.47
CA ASN A 134 -56.97 -30.38 12.38
C ASN A 134 -55.72 -30.52 11.50
N ARG A 135 -55.00 -29.43 11.24
CA ARG A 135 -53.73 -29.48 10.50
C ARG A 135 -52.66 -30.26 11.26
N VAL A 136 -52.50 -30.06 12.57
CA VAL A 136 -51.59 -30.87 13.41
C VAL A 136 -51.99 -32.35 13.43
N LYS A 137 -53.29 -32.63 13.48
CA LYS A 137 -53.85 -33.99 13.38
C LYS A 137 -53.54 -34.61 12.01
N ASP A 138 -53.65 -33.85 10.93
CA ASP A 138 -53.31 -34.30 9.58
C ASP A 138 -51.80 -34.56 9.42
N LEU A 139 -50.94 -33.78 10.10
CA LEU A 139 -49.51 -34.07 10.17
C LEU A 139 -49.21 -35.38 10.92
N ALA A 140 -49.98 -35.67 11.98
CA ALA A 140 -49.88 -36.94 12.69
C ALA A 140 -50.38 -38.12 11.85
N SER A 141 -51.44 -37.97 11.06
CA SER A 141 -51.95 -39.01 10.16
C SER A 141 -51.05 -39.25 8.93
N ALA A 142 -50.38 -38.21 8.44
CA ALA A 142 -49.41 -38.28 7.34
C ALA A 142 -48.08 -38.98 7.72
N GLY A 143 -47.92 -39.42 8.98
CA GLY A 143 -46.77 -40.21 9.42
C GLY A 143 -45.52 -39.41 9.76
N ILE A 144 -45.60 -38.07 9.80
CA ILE A 144 -44.50 -37.17 10.25
C ILE A 144 -44.08 -37.53 11.69
N TYR A 145 -45.05 -37.94 12.51
CA TYR A 145 -44.81 -38.52 13.84
C TYR A 145 -44.96 -40.04 13.79
N LYS A 146 -44.00 -40.77 13.20
CA LYS A 146 -43.99 -42.25 13.21
C LYS A 146 -44.29 -42.78 14.64
N PRO A 147 -45.36 -43.58 14.86
CA PRO A 147 -45.71 -44.06 16.19
C PRO A 147 -44.60 -44.98 16.73
N SER A 148 -44.21 -44.78 17.99
CA SER A 148 -43.09 -45.52 18.59
C SER A 148 -43.44 -46.19 19.92
N PHE A 149 -44.72 -46.39 20.19
CA PHE A 149 -45.18 -46.79 21.51
C PHE A 149 -46.13 -47.97 21.42
N ASP A 150 -45.79 -49.05 22.13
CA ASP A 150 -46.79 -49.95 22.69
C ASP A 150 -47.04 -49.42 24.11
N PHE A 151 -48.27 -49.05 24.43
CA PHE A 151 -48.66 -48.69 25.80
C PHE A 151 -49.75 -49.65 26.29
N LEU A 152 -49.67 -50.06 27.56
CA LEU A 152 -50.54 -51.07 28.19
C LEU A 152 -52.04 -50.68 28.24
N ASP A 153 -52.36 -49.40 28.09
CA ASP A 153 -53.73 -48.86 28.03
C ASP A 153 -54.34 -48.88 26.61
N GLU A 154 -53.57 -49.34 25.62
CA GLU A 154 -53.98 -49.51 24.21
C GLU A 154 -54.10 -51.00 23.82
N ASP A 155 -53.95 -51.92 24.78
CA ASP A 155 -54.37 -53.32 24.59
C ASP A 155 -55.91 -53.38 24.60
N PRO A 156 -56.57 -53.80 23.49
CA PRO A 156 -58.02 -53.92 23.44
C PRO A 156 -58.60 -54.83 24.55
N ALA A 157 -57.78 -55.66 25.22
CA ALA A 157 -58.18 -56.46 26.37
C ALA A 157 -58.38 -55.66 27.69
N VAL A 158 -57.88 -54.41 27.79
CA VAL A 158 -57.87 -53.61 29.03
C VAL A 158 -58.95 -52.50 29.04
N VAL A 159 -59.50 -52.12 27.89
CA VAL A 159 -60.51 -51.05 27.79
C VAL A 159 -61.92 -51.58 28.06
N ASN A 160 -62.39 -51.40 29.28
CA ASN A 160 -63.74 -51.81 29.70
C ASN A 160 -64.58 -50.59 30.14
N SER A 161 -65.11 -49.76 29.22
CA SER A 161 -66.24 -48.83 29.52
C SER A 161 -66.78 -48.04 28.32
N TRP A 162 -68.04 -48.29 27.93
CA TRP A 162 -69.14 -47.33 27.61
C TRP A 162 -68.96 -46.16 26.61
N LYS A 163 -67.85 -45.99 25.88
CA LYS A 163 -67.72 -44.97 24.81
C LYS A 163 -67.16 -45.54 23.49
N PRO A 164 -68.02 -45.91 22.52
CA PRO A 164 -67.60 -46.59 21.28
C PRO A 164 -66.63 -45.79 20.39
N PHE A 165 -66.70 -44.45 20.41
CA PHE A 165 -65.88 -43.58 19.54
C PHE A 165 -64.38 -43.51 19.95
N GLN A 166 -64.02 -44.03 21.13
CA GLN A 166 -62.63 -44.04 21.61
C GLN A 166 -61.83 -45.24 21.10
N ILE A 167 -62.48 -46.25 20.51
CA ILE A 167 -61.84 -47.50 20.09
C ILE A 167 -61.27 -47.41 18.67
N ASP A 168 -61.93 -46.72 17.74
CA ASP A 168 -61.44 -46.55 16.36
C ASP A 168 -60.27 -45.54 16.25
N ASP A 169 -59.98 -44.79 17.32
CA ASP A 169 -58.99 -43.70 17.32
C ASP A 169 -58.20 -43.59 18.64
N ALA A 170 -57.91 -44.72 19.31
CA ALA A 170 -57.27 -44.75 20.65
C ALA A 170 -55.89 -44.05 20.67
N ARG A 171 -55.07 -44.27 19.64
CA ARG A 171 -53.76 -43.61 19.46
C ARG A 171 -53.88 -42.09 19.30
N PHE A 172 -54.95 -41.62 18.67
CA PHE A 172 -55.16 -40.21 18.32
C PHE A 172 -55.89 -39.45 19.41
N SER A 173 -56.87 -40.07 20.07
CA SER A 173 -57.49 -39.54 21.29
C SER A 173 -56.48 -39.34 22.41
N ARG A 174 -55.40 -40.14 22.44
CA ARG A 174 -54.22 -39.90 23.29
C ARG A 174 -53.36 -38.74 22.82
N ILE A 175 -52.96 -38.64 21.55
CA ILE A 175 -52.15 -37.49 21.06
C ILE A 175 -52.95 -36.19 21.23
N GLN A 176 -54.24 -36.23 20.93
CA GLN A 176 -55.22 -35.18 21.21
C GLN A 176 -55.26 -34.84 22.69
N ARG A 177 -55.41 -35.83 23.59
CA ARG A 177 -55.37 -35.62 25.03
C ARG A 177 -54.01 -35.09 25.49
N GLN A 178 -52.90 -35.55 24.92
CA GLN A 178 -51.56 -35.04 25.23
C GLN A 178 -51.33 -33.61 24.76
N ILE A 179 -51.96 -33.19 23.65
CA ILE A 179 -51.94 -31.81 23.14
C ILE A 179 -52.90 -30.95 23.99
N GLN A 180 -54.10 -31.42 24.28
CA GLN A 180 -55.11 -30.71 25.09
C GLN A 180 -54.68 -30.55 26.55
N ASP A 181 -54.11 -31.59 27.14
CA ASP A 181 -53.53 -31.62 28.49
C ASP A 181 -52.10 -31.06 28.49
N ASN A 182 -51.53 -30.72 27.32
CA ASN A 182 -50.22 -30.09 27.24
C ASN A 182 -50.30 -28.76 27.97
N ARG A 183 -49.38 -28.54 28.90
CA ARG A 183 -49.20 -27.29 29.64
C ARG A 183 -49.36 -26.04 28.76
N MET A 184 -48.80 -26.04 27.55
CA MET A 184 -48.79 -24.89 26.65
C MET A 184 -50.13 -24.64 25.96
N TYR A 185 -50.89 -25.68 25.66
CA TYR A 185 -52.20 -25.57 25.00
C TYR A 185 -53.32 -25.38 26.03
N SER A 186 -53.24 -26.09 27.16
CA SER A 186 -54.21 -25.99 28.25
C SER A 186 -54.20 -24.64 28.96
N ALA A 187 -53.04 -23.98 29.03
CA ALA A 187 -52.90 -22.65 29.63
C ALA A 187 -53.50 -21.55 28.74
N ARG A 188 -53.69 -21.81 27.45
CA ARG A 188 -54.32 -20.88 26.51
C ARG A 188 -55.85 -20.90 26.61
N LEU A 189 -56.44 -22.03 27.02
CA LEU A 189 -57.88 -22.28 27.03
C LEU A 189 -58.52 -21.99 28.41
N GLY A 190 -58.37 -20.77 28.93
CA GLY A 190 -59.01 -20.35 30.18
C GLY A 190 -60.54 -20.25 30.07
N GLU A 191 -61.26 -20.57 31.14
CA GLU A 191 -62.69 -20.26 31.29
C GLU A 191 -62.89 -18.88 31.93
N ASP A 192 -64.01 -18.24 31.58
CA ASP A 192 -64.62 -17.02 32.10
C ASP A 192 -63.94 -16.29 33.29
N SER A 193 -63.75 -14.97 33.08
CA SER A 193 -63.54 -13.91 34.09
C SER A 193 -62.12 -13.50 34.48
N LEU A 194 -61.38 -12.94 33.53
CA LEU A 194 -60.46 -11.83 33.82
C LEU A 194 -60.85 -10.63 32.94
N THR A 195 -61.67 -9.72 33.47
CA THR A 195 -61.88 -8.40 32.86
C THR A 195 -60.65 -7.53 33.14
N LEU A 196 -59.67 -7.55 32.23
CA LEU A 196 -58.63 -6.53 32.16
C LEU A 196 -59.18 -5.36 31.35
N GLY A 197 -59.27 -4.18 31.96
CA GLY A 197 -60.05 -3.05 31.44
C GLY A 197 -59.37 -2.16 30.39
N ASN A 198 -58.25 -2.56 29.80
CA ASN A 198 -57.52 -1.79 28.78
C ASN A 198 -56.87 -2.74 27.74
N ASN A 199 -56.58 -2.23 26.54
CA ASN A 199 -55.73 -2.93 25.58
C ASN A 199 -54.39 -3.25 26.27
N LEU A 200 -54.07 -4.54 26.40
CA LEU A 200 -52.81 -5.01 27.01
C LEU A 200 -51.56 -4.56 26.24
N VAL A 201 -51.74 -4.05 25.02
CA VAL A 201 -50.70 -3.42 24.21
C VAL A 201 -51.26 -2.10 23.69
N GLN A 202 -50.64 -0.98 24.03
CA GLN A 202 -50.95 0.31 23.41
C GLN A 202 -50.69 0.19 21.90
N GLN A 203 -51.72 0.42 21.08
CA GLN A 203 -51.59 0.48 19.61
C GLN A 203 -51.08 1.85 19.11
N TYR A 204 -50.73 2.77 20.01
CA TYR A 204 -50.27 4.10 19.66
C TYR A 204 -48.79 4.24 19.98
N THR A 205 -47.94 3.96 18.99
CA THR A 205 -46.64 4.61 18.89
C THR A 205 -46.85 5.89 18.08
N GLU A 206 -46.57 7.04 18.70
CA GLU A 206 -46.33 8.25 17.92
C GLU A 206 -45.14 7.95 16.98
N LYS A 207 -45.31 8.22 15.69
CA LYS A 207 -44.45 7.76 14.58
C LYS A 207 -42.99 8.22 14.61
N ASP A 208 -42.55 8.95 15.64
CA ASP A 208 -41.27 9.66 15.66
C ASP A 208 -40.37 9.37 16.88
N GLU A 209 -40.78 8.56 17.86
CA GLU A 209 -39.88 8.16 18.95
C GLU A 209 -39.14 6.87 18.62
N LYS A 210 -37.94 7.02 18.02
CA LYS A 210 -36.95 5.95 18.03
C LYS A 210 -36.67 5.57 19.48
N LEU A 211 -36.89 4.31 19.84
CA LEU A 211 -36.32 3.74 21.07
C LEU A 211 -34.81 4.01 21.04
N GLU A 212 -34.36 4.97 21.86
CA GLU A 212 -32.94 5.20 22.08
C GLU A 212 -32.34 3.88 22.56
N LEU A 213 -31.51 3.25 21.71
CA LEU A 213 -30.59 2.22 22.16
C LEU A 213 -29.82 2.82 23.33
N LEU A 214 -30.05 2.33 24.54
CA LEU A 214 -29.45 2.81 25.77
C LEU A 214 -27.96 2.41 25.81
N GLU A 215 -27.17 2.93 24.86
CA GLU A 215 -25.72 2.86 24.90
C GLU A 215 -25.25 3.68 26.12
N GLY A 216 -24.84 2.98 27.18
CA GLY A 216 -24.12 3.59 28.29
C GLY A 216 -24.79 3.56 29.67
N LYS A 217 -25.92 2.85 29.87
CA LYS A 217 -26.38 2.59 31.25
C LYS A 217 -25.59 1.44 31.87
N THR A 218 -24.76 1.77 32.84
CA THR A 218 -24.03 0.84 33.74
C THR A 218 -24.96 0.26 34.80
N SER A 219 -26.15 -0.23 34.45
CA SER A 219 -27.05 -0.84 35.42
C SER A 219 -26.58 -2.26 35.74
N ASP A 220 -25.98 -2.46 36.92
CA ASP A 220 -25.59 -3.76 37.48
C ASP A 220 -26.83 -4.54 38.00
N TYR A 221 -27.87 -4.65 37.17
CA TYR A 221 -29.10 -5.34 37.54
C TYR A 221 -28.90 -6.86 37.61
N ILE A 222 -27.87 -7.41 36.95
CA ILE A 222 -27.53 -8.84 37.02
C ILE A 222 -27.05 -9.20 38.43
N ASN A 223 -26.11 -8.43 39.01
CA ASN A 223 -25.71 -8.67 40.40
C ASN A 223 -26.86 -8.41 41.37
N TRP A 224 -27.72 -7.42 41.08
CA TRP A 224 -28.94 -7.22 41.86
C TRP A 224 -29.83 -8.47 41.87
N ILE A 225 -30.17 -9.04 40.70
CA ILE A 225 -30.99 -10.27 40.58
C ILE A 225 -30.36 -11.42 41.37
N LEU A 226 -29.05 -11.60 41.25
CA LEU A 226 -28.34 -12.68 41.94
C LEU A 226 -28.33 -12.48 43.47
N GLN A 227 -28.35 -11.26 43.99
CA GLN A 227 -28.37 -11.00 45.44
C GLN A 227 -29.76 -11.16 46.06
N GLN A 228 -30.84 -10.97 45.29
CA GLN A 228 -32.21 -11.03 45.80
C GLN A 228 -32.65 -12.44 46.25
N ASN A 229 -33.58 -12.48 47.20
CA ASN A 229 -34.29 -13.70 47.58
C ASN A 229 -35.48 -13.94 46.65
N SER A 230 -35.99 -15.18 46.61
CA SER A 230 -37.12 -15.56 45.77
C SER A 230 -38.36 -14.66 45.91
N SER A 231 -38.65 -14.17 47.12
CA SER A 231 -39.79 -13.26 47.38
C SER A 231 -39.55 -11.84 46.88
N ALA A 232 -38.32 -11.34 46.98
CA ALA A 232 -37.90 -10.03 46.44
C ALA A 232 -37.82 -10.06 44.92
N LEU A 233 -37.34 -11.16 44.33
CA LEU A 233 -37.42 -11.41 42.89
C LEU A 233 -38.87 -11.40 42.40
N LEU A 234 -39.84 -11.81 43.21
CA LEU A 234 -41.27 -11.73 42.86
C LEU A 234 -41.91 -10.34 43.11
N GLY A 235 -41.32 -9.50 43.98
CA GLY A 235 -41.94 -8.30 44.57
C GLY A 235 -42.52 -7.28 43.56
N SER A 236 -43.54 -6.53 44.01
CA SER A 236 -44.39 -5.55 43.29
C SER A 236 -43.70 -4.86 42.11
N ASN A 237 -44.31 -4.89 40.92
CA ASN A 237 -43.91 -4.18 39.69
C ASN A 237 -43.96 -2.63 39.84
N ASP A 238 -43.32 -2.12 40.89
CA ASP A 238 -43.22 -0.71 41.28
C ASP A 238 -42.03 -0.09 40.53
N PHE A 239 -42.21 0.10 39.21
CA PHE A 239 -41.19 0.60 38.28
C PHE A 239 -40.71 2.02 38.61
N GLU A 240 -41.44 2.74 39.47
CA GLU A 240 -41.08 4.08 39.95
C GLU A 240 -40.12 4.03 41.16
N ASN A 241 -39.83 2.85 41.71
CA ASN A 241 -38.95 2.67 42.86
C ASN A 241 -37.67 1.89 42.50
N PRO A 242 -36.56 2.57 42.15
CA PRO A 242 -35.30 1.94 41.75
C PRO A 242 -34.72 0.97 42.79
N ALA A 243 -35.05 1.13 44.08
CA ALA A 243 -34.60 0.23 45.14
C ALA A 243 -35.34 -1.13 45.12
N LYS A 244 -36.53 -1.20 44.48
CA LYS A 244 -37.32 -2.43 44.31
C LYS A 244 -37.15 -3.05 42.92
N ILE A 245 -37.04 -2.24 41.87
CA ILE A 245 -36.82 -2.69 40.50
C ILE A 245 -35.78 -1.76 39.85
N PRO A 246 -34.56 -2.25 39.56
CA PRO A 246 -33.47 -1.41 39.09
C PRO A 246 -33.52 -1.09 37.59
N ASP A 247 -34.32 -1.81 36.80
CA ASP A 247 -34.39 -1.67 35.33
C ASP A 247 -35.73 -2.20 34.78
N VAL A 248 -36.12 -1.75 33.59
CA VAL A 248 -37.32 -2.18 32.84
C VAL A 248 -36.99 -2.78 31.48
N SER A 249 -35.71 -2.97 31.16
CA SER A 249 -35.29 -3.64 29.93
C SER A 249 -35.86 -5.06 29.82
N LEU A 250 -36.17 -5.47 28.59
CA LEU A 250 -36.65 -6.83 28.30
C LEU A 250 -35.67 -7.89 28.82
N LEU A 251 -34.37 -7.64 28.70
CA LEU A 251 -33.32 -8.52 29.20
C LEU A 251 -33.39 -8.70 30.72
N PHE A 252 -33.52 -7.61 31.48
CA PHE A 252 -33.70 -7.68 32.93
C PHE A 252 -34.92 -8.55 33.30
N MET A 253 -36.06 -8.31 32.65
CA MET A 253 -37.29 -9.05 32.92
C MET A 253 -37.17 -10.55 32.58
N MET A 254 -36.56 -10.88 31.44
CA MET A 254 -36.33 -12.28 31.04
C MET A 254 -35.37 -13.00 31.98
N LEU A 255 -34.29 -12.35 32.42
CA LEU A 255 -33.35 -12.92 33.38
C LEU A 255 -34.03 -13.15 34.74
N ARG A 256 -34.73 -12.14 35.27
CA ARG A 256 -35.54 -12.24 36.49
C ARG A 256 -36.52 -13.40 36.42
N GLN A 257 -37.31 -13.47 35.34
CA GLN A 257 -38.32 -14.50 35.15
C GLN A 257 -37.69 -15.90 34.95
N GLY A 258 -36.59 -15.99 34.21
CA GLY A 258 -35.86 -17.24 34.01
C GLY A 258 -35.32 -17.82 35.31
N LEU A 259 -34.78 -16.97 36.20
CA LEU A 259 -34.35 -17.41 37.53
C LEU A 259 -35.54 -17.89 38.36
N LEU A 260 -36.65 -17.15 38.38
CA LEU A 260 -37.88 -17.56 39.08
C LEU A 260 -38.42 -18.89 38.57
N GLN A 261 -38.40 -19.13 37.26
CA GLN A 261 -38.79 -20.40 36.65
C GLN A 261 -37.84 -21.54 37.06
N ALA A 262 -36.53 -21.29 37.15
CA ALA A 262 -35.57 -22.27 37.65
C ALA A 262 -35.87 -22.66 39.12
N TYR A 263 -36.20 -21.68 39.98
CA TYR A 263 -36.65 -21.94 41.35
C TYR A 263 -37.95 -22.75 41.38
N GLN A 264 -38.95 -22.39 40.58
CA GLN A 264 -40.24 -23.09 40.49
C GLN A 264 -40.06 -24.53 40.03
N LYS A 265 -39.26 -24.76 38.97
CA LYS A 265 -38.96 -26.09 38.45
C LYS A 265 -38.26 -26.96 39.50
N THR A 266 -37.26 -26.40 40.18
CA THR A 266 -36.52 -27.09 41.26
C THR A 266 -37.45 -27.44 42.42
N ALA A 267 -38.38 -26.54 42.79
CA ALA A 267 -39.36 -26.81 43.84
C ALA A 267 -40.29 -27.98 43.49
N LEU A 268 -40.83 -28.00 42.27
CA LEU A 268 -41.68 -29.10 41.81
C LEU A 268 -40.91 -30.43 41.72
N ASP A 269 -39.67 -30.40 41.24
CA ASP A 269 -38.80 -31.59 41.20
C ASP A 269 -38.58 -32.17 42.61
N LEU A 270 -38.29 -31.31 43.60
CA LEU A 270 -38.09 -31.74 44.99
C LEU A 270 -39.38 -32.28 45.62
N LEU A 271 -40.53 -31.62 45.40
CA LEU A 271 -41.82 -32.10 45.88
C LEU A 271 -42.15 -33.47 45.28
N GLN A 272 -41.83 -33.69 44.01
CA GLN A 272 -42.02 -34.97 43.35
C GLN A 272 -41.06 -36.04 43.86
N LEU A 273 -39.78 -35.69 44.02
CA LEU A 273 -38.74 -36.58 44.56
C LEU A 273 -39.09 -37.08 45.97
N GLU A 274 -39.61 -36.21 46.82
CA GLU A 274 -40.00 -36.53 48.20
C GLU A 274 -41.41 -37.12 48.32
N GLY A 275 -42.06 -37.46 47.20
CA GLY A 275 -43.38 -38.09 47.16
C GLY A 275 -44.54 -37.18 47.59
N MET A 276 -44.29 -35.88 47.68
CA MET A 276 -45.28 -34.85 48.02
C MET A 276 -46.07 -34.33 46.81
N MET A 277 -45.71 -34.76 45.59
CA MET A 277 -46.44 -34.44 44.35
C MET A 277 -46.31 -35.59 43.35
N LEU A 278 -47.43 -36.03 42.78
CA LEU A 278 -47.43 -37.01 41.69
C LEU A 278 -47.24 -36.31 40.33
N GLU A 279 -46.65 -37.01 39.36
CA GLU A 279 -46.39 -36.48 38.01
C GLU A 279 -47.68 -35.99 37.33
N ASP A 280 -48.78 -36.73 37.46
CA ASP A 280 -50.07 -36.33 36.87
C ASP A 280 -50.60 -35.03 37.49
N VAL A 281 -50.44 -34.87 38.81
CA VAL A 281 -50.82 -33.63 39.51
C VAL A 281 -49.92 -32.49 39.07
N ARG A 282 -48.62 -32.73 38.89
CA ARG A 282 -47.65 -31.74 38.39
C ARG A 282 -47.99 -31.27 36.97
N ARG A 283 -48.42 -32.19 36.09
CA ARG A 283 -48.84 -31.91 34.70
C ARG A 283 -50.11 -31.08 34.65
N LEU A 284 -51.13 -31.48 35.41
CA LEU A 284 -52.44 -30.83 35.41
C LEU A 284 -52.45 -29.53 36.24
N THR A 285 -51.51 -29.31 37.16
CA THR A 285 -51.47 -28.06 37.95
C THR A 285 -51.28 -26.84 37.05
N GLY A 286 -52.19 -25.86 37.14
CA GLY A 286 -52.22 -24.69 36.28
C GLY A 286 -52.90 -24.90 34.91
N SER A 287 -53.38 -26.11 34.59
CA SER A 287 -54.24 -26.36 33.42
C SER A 287 -55.68 -25.88 33.66
N ARG A 288 -56.47 -25.71 32.58
CA ARG A 288 -57.90 -25.36 32.64
C ARG A 288 -58.66 -26.06 33.78
N ASP A 289 -58.55 -27.39 33.87
CA ASP A 289 -59.33 -28.22 34.81
C ASP A 289 -58.94 -28.07 36.30
N LYS A 290 -57.79 -27.44 36.56
CA LYS A 290 -57.16 -27.40 37.89
C LYS A 290 -56.69 -26.01 38.27
N TYR A 291 -56.86 -25.02 37.39
CA TYR A 291 -56.44 -23.63 37.60
C TYR A 291 -57.34 -22.93 38.61
N LEU A 292 -58.66 -22.98 38.43
CA LEU A 292 -59.66 -22.47 39.36
C LEU A 292 -60.54 -23.61 39.85
N THR A 293 -60.63 -23.77 41.17
CA THR A 293 -61.49 -24.76 41.80
C THR A 293 -62.35 -24.06 42.86
N LEU A 294 -63.65 -24.36 42.86
CA LEU A 294 -64.56 -23.90 43.90
C LEU A 294 -64.46 -24.86 45.09
N GLN A 295 -64.05 -24.36 46.24
CA GLN A 295 -64.10 -25.11 47.49
C GLN A 295 -65.09 -24.48 48.45
N TRP A 296 -65.76 -25.35 49.21
CA TRP A 296 -66.63 -24.92 50.28
C TRP A 296 -65.81 -24.64 51.53
N ILE A 297 -65.62 -23.36 51.87
CA ILE A 297 -64.86 -22.92 53.03
C ILE A 297 -65.70 -21.91 53.81
N SER A 298 -65.82 -22.08 55.13
CA SER A 298 -66.52 -21.14 56.02
C SER A 298 -67.91 -20.73 55.53
N ASN A 299 -68.75 -21.71 55.15
CA ASN A 299 -70.12 -21.55 54.67
C ASN A 299 -70.32 -20.73 53.37
N LYS A 300 -69.27 -20.57 52.57
CA LYS A 300 -69.37 -20.02 51.21
C LYS A 300 -68.52 -20.81 50.23
N TYR A 301 -68.91 -20.80 48.96
CA TYR A 301 -68.00 -21.24 47.90
C TYR A 301 -66.92 -20.18 47.74
N ALA A 302 -65.68 -20.54 48.10
CA ALA A 302 -64.49 -19.75 47.82
C ALA A 302 -63.90 -20.23 46.49
N ARG A 303 -63.64 -19.27 45.59
CA ARG A 303 -62.82 -19.50 44.40
C ARG A 303 -61.39 -19.60 44.84
N ILE A 304 -60.72 -20.70 44.50
CA ILE A 304 -59.31 -20.82 44.85
C ILE A 304 -58.52 -21.28 43.65
N TYR A 305 -57.42 -20.58 43.46
CA TYR A 305 -56.53 -20.72 42.34
C TYR A 305 -55.38 -21.63 42.70
N SER A 306 -54.97 -22.47 41.75
CA SER A 306 -53.87 -23.39 41.96
C SER A 306 -52.96 -23.43 40.74
N THR A 307 -51.80 -22.80 40.91
CA THR A 307 -50.73 -22.74 39.92
C THR A 307 -49.44 -23.30 40.47
N LYS A 308 -48.47 -23.54 39.59
CA LYS A 308 -47.15 -24.06 39.96
C LYS A 308 -46.39 -23.10 40.89
N TRP A 309 -46.68 -21.80 40.81
CA TRP A 309 -46.12 -20.77 41.71
C TRP A 309 -46.57 -20.93 43.17
N HIS A 310 -47.76 -21.48 43.42
CA HIS A 310 -48.23 -21.74 44.78
C HIS A 310 -47.31 -22.75 45.49
N PHE A 311 -46.86 -23.79 44.79
CA PHE A 311 -45.95 -24.81 45.33
C PHE A 311 -44.54 -24.30 45.62
N LEU A 312 -44.17 -23.15 45.06
CA LEU A 312 -42.93 -22.45 45.38
C LEU A 312 -43.11 -21.55 46.61
N PHE A 313 -44.07 -20.62 46.56
CA PHE A 313 -44.14 -19.48 47.49
C PHE A 313 -45.07 -19.67 48.71
N LYS A 314 -46.12 -20.47 48.58
CA LYS A 314 -47.10 -20.67 49.66
C LYS A 314 -46.51 -21.57 50.75
N ASN A 315 -46.98 -21.40 51.99
CA ASN A 315 -46.52 -22.25 53.09
C ASN A 315 -47.01 -23.66 52.83
N LEU A 316 -46.22 -24.66 53.20
CA LEU A 316 -46.63 -26.05 53.04
C LEU A 316 -47.89 -26.38 53.87
N GLN A 317 -48.08 -25.71 55.01
CA GLN A 317 -49.30 -25.82 55.81
C GLN A 317 -50.54 -25.35 55.04
N ASP A 318 -50.53 -24.10 54.55
CA ASP A 318 -51.63 -23.56 53.74
C ASP A 318 -51.86 -24.38 52.44
N LEU A 319 -50.82 -24.99 51.86
CA LEU A 319 -50.96 -25.90 50.70
C LEU A 319 -51.61 -27.22 51.07
N SER A 320 -51.37 -27.74 52.28
CA SER A 320 -52.03 -28.95 52.79
C SER A 320 -53.50 -28.72 53.12
N GLU A 321 -53.85 -27.50 53.56
CA GLU A 321 -55.22 -27.12 53.94
C GLU A 321 -56.05 -26.70 52.71
N ASP A 322 -55.48 -25.92 51.80
CA ASP A 322 -56.22 -25.39 50.66
C ASP A 322 -56.15 -26.32 49.43
N TYR A 323 -54.95 -26.74 48.97
CA TYR A 323 -54.80 -27.40 47.67
C TYR A 323 -53.56 -28.28 47.50
N LYS A 324 -53.81 -29.57 47.21
CA LYS A 324 -52.99 -30.43 46.31
C LYS A 324 -51.62 -30.90 46.82
N LEU A 325 -51.48 -31.13 48.12
CA LEU A 325 -50.55 -32.15 48.63
C LEU A 325 -51.32 -33.45 48.95
N PRO A 326 -50.71 -34.65 48.83
CA PRO A 326 -51.35 -35.92 49.13
C PRO A 326 -51.91 -36.00 50.55
N VAL A 327 -53.02 -36.73 50.74
CA VAL A 327 -53.61 -36.98 52.07
C VAL A 327 -52.56 -37.64 52.97
N GLY A 328 -52.35 -37.09 54.17
CA GLY A 328 -51.34 -37.58 55.12
C GLY A 328 -49.93 -37.00 54.95
N VAL A 329 -49.74 -35.99 54.08
CA VAL A 329 -48.44 -35.32 53.88
C VAL A 329 -47.82 -34.77 55.17
N GLY A 330 -48.62 -34.46 56.18
CA GLY A 330 -48.14 -34.02 57.51
C GLY A 330 -47.21 -35.02 58.21
N ASN A 331 -47.25 -36.29 57.83
CA ASN A 331 -46.35 -37.32 58.34
C ASN A 331 -45.00 -37.40 57.60
N ASN A 332 -44.88 -36.77 56.43
CA ASN A 332 -43.65 -36.76 55.63
C ASN A 332 -42.53 -35.98 56.34
N ASP A 333 -41.34 -36.57 56.39
CA ASP A 333 -40.21 -35.99 57.13
C ASP A 333 -39.68 -34.69 56.50
N PHE A 334 -39.75 -34.56 55.16
CA PHE A 334 -39.39 -33.32 54.47
C PHE A 334 -40.42 -32.20 54.74
N TYR A 335 -41.72 -32.54 54.80
CA TYR A 335 -42.78 -31.60 55.19
C TYR A 335 -42.55 -31.05 56.61
N LYS A 336 -42.24 -31.93 57.57
CA LYS A 336 -41.92 -31.53 58.96
C LYS A 336 -40.65 -30.68 59.02
N TYR A 337 -39.61 -31.06 58.27
CA TYR A 337 -38.37 -30.30 58.18
C TYR A 337 -38.63 -28.85 57.76
N ILE A 338 -39.29 -28.62 56.62
CA ILE A 338 -39.55 -27.28 56.07
C ILE A 338 -40.37 -26.40 57.04
N ASN A 339 -41.37 -26.98 57.72
CA ASN A 339 -42.22 -26.22 58.65
C ASN A 339 -41.52 -25.94 60.00
N ASN A 340 -40.68 -26.84 60.49
CA ASN A 340 -40.04 -26.71 61.81
C ASN A 340 -38.73 -25.90 61.80
N THR A 341 -38.02 -25.84 60.67
CA THR A 341 -36.73 -25.11 60.56
C THR A 341 -36.86 -23.64 60.15
N GLY A 342 -38.08 -23.10 60.14
CA GLY A 342 -38.34 -21.69 59.82
C GLY A 342 -38.41 -21.37 58.33
N HIS A 343 -38.18 -22.32 57.43
CA HIS A 343 -38.36 -22.12 55.98
C HIS A 343 -39.84 -21.88 55.63
N ARG A 344 -40.79 -22.65 56.17
CA ARG A 344 -42.26 -22.56 55.94
C ARG A 344 -42.73 -22.78 54.49
N SER A 345 -41.93 -22.44 53.47
CA SER A 345 -42.18 -22.69 52.04
C SER A 345 -40.94 -23.27 51.34
N ILE A 346 -41.12 -23.89 50.18
CA ILE A 346 -40.01 -24.43 49.38
C ILE A 346 -39.10 -23.30 48.86
N ALA A 347 -39.66 -22.14 48.52
CA ALA A 347 -38.89 -20.97 48.08
C ALA A 347 -37.80 -20.57 49.09
N ARG A 348 -38.15 -20.50 50.39
CA ARG A 348 -37.21 -20.16 51.46
C ARG A 348 -36.18 -21.25 51.73
N TYR A 349 -36.49 -22.50 51.41
CA TYR A 349 -35.52 -23.59 51.45
C TYR A 349 -34.52 -23.49 50.29
N LEU A 350 -35.01 -23.22 49.07
CA LEU A 350 -34.16 -23.00 47.90
C LEU A 350 -33.30 -21.74 48.02
N ASP A 351 -33.78 -20.68 48.70
CA ASP A 351 -33.03 -19.45 48.93
C ASP A 351 -31.72 -19.64 49.71
N THR A 352 -31.53 -20.80 50.36
CA THR A 352 -30.26 -21.18 50.98
C THR A 352 -29.13 -21.40 49.97
N ILE A 353 -29.45 -21.56 48.67
CA ILE A 353 -28.46 -21.66 47.57
C ILE A 353 -27.53 -20.43 47.49
N ARG A 354 -27.96 -19.30 48.05
CA ARG A 354 -27.17 -18.06 48.10
C ARG A 354 -26.03 -18.12 49.10
N ASN A 355 -26.07 -19.09 50.03
CA ASN A 355 -24.97 -19.34 50.95
C ASN A 355 -23.93 -20.24 50.28
N ASN A 356 -22.64 -20.03 50.57
CA ASN A 356 -21.55 -20.82 49.97
C ASN A 356 -21.71 -22.34 50.16
N ASN A 357 -22.37 -22.77 51.24
CA ASN A 357 -22.73 -24.17 51.51
C ASN A 357 -24.21 -24.26 51.90
N PRO A 358 -25.13 -24.54 50.97
CA PRO A 358 -26.55 -24.69 51.28
C PRO A 358 -26.78 -25.92 52.17
N VAL A 359 -27.63 -25.79 53.19
CA VAL A 359 -28.01 -26.91 54.05
C VAL A 359 -29.03 -27.78 53.31
N LEU A 360 -28.61 -28.97 52.92
CA LEU A 360 -29.47 -29.93 52.23
C LEU A 360 -30.17 -30.83 53.25
N TYR A 361 -31.46 -31.10 53.02
CA TYR A 361 -32.21 -32.06 53.83
C TYR A 361 -31.73 -33.51 53.58
N LYS A 362 -31.47 -33.87 52.32
CA LYS A 362 -30.90 -35.15 51.88
C LYS A 362 -29.85 -34.94 50.79
N SER A 363 -28.91 -35.88 50.66
CA SER A 363 -27.88 -35.85 49.60
C SER A 363 -28.45 -35.90 48.18
N THR A 364 -29.61 -36.52 48.00
CA THR A 364 -30.35 -36.58 46.72
C THR A 364 -30.80 -35.21 46.22
N HIS A 365 -31.00 -34.22 47.11
CA HIS A 365 -31.36 -32.86 46.72
C HIS A 365 -30.20 -32.12 46.05
N LYS A 366 -28.95 -32.59 46.24
CA LYS A 366 -27.75 -31.92 45.72
C LYS A 366 -27.82 -31.72 44.21
N ALA A 367 -28.26 -32.71 43.45
CA ALA A 367 -28.37 -32.60 41.99
C ALA A 367 -29.33 -31.49 41.53
N HIS A 368 -30.40 -31.23 42.30
CA HIS A 368 -31.37 -30.17 42.02
C HIS A 368 -30.83 -28.79 42.41
N PHE A 369 -30.13 -28.69 43.55
CA PHE A 369 -29.43 -27.47 43.96
C PHE A 369 -28.27 -27.13 43.00
N ASP A 370 -27.51 -28.12 42.52
CA ASP A 370 -26.43 -27.93 41.55
C ASP A 370 -26.97 -27.40 40.21
N ARG A 371 -28.13 -27.90 39.74
CA ARG A 371 -28.80 -27.36 38.54
C ARG A 371 -29.23 -25.90 38.73
N LEU A 372 -29.80 -25.57 39.89
CA LEU A 372 -30.17 -24.19 40.23
C LEU A 372 -28.93 -23.28 40.35
N LYS A 373 -27.83 -23.81 40.91
CA LYS A 373 -26.54 -23.13 40.99
C LYS A 373 -25.96 -22.85 39.61
N ALA A 374 -25.96 -23.84 38.71
CA ALA A 374 -25.47 -23.68 37.35
C ALA A 374 -26.26 -22.59 36.58
N TYR A 375 -27.55 -22.45 36.83
CA TYR A 375 -28.36 -21.36 36.27
C TYR A 375 -27.92 -19.99 36.78
N ARG A 376 -27.65 -19.86 38.09
CA ARG A 376 -27.14 -18.64 38.73
C ARG A 376 -25.72 -18.31 38.26
N GLU A 377 -24.85 -19.30 38.09
CA GLU A 377 -23.49 -19.15 37.55
C GLU A 377 -23.52 -18.72 36.07
N SER A 378 -24.44 -19.27 35.26
CA SER A 378 -24.63 -18.86 33.86
C SER A 378 -25.08 -17.41 33.77
N MET A 379 -25.95 -16.96 34.67
CA MET A 379 -26.37 -15.56 34.77
C MET A 379 -25.23 -14.66 35.25
N ALA A 380 -24.42 -15.11 36.20
CA ALA A 380 -23.23 -14.38 36.64
C ALA A 380 -22.19 -14.23 35.51
N PHE A 381 -22.07 -15.22 34.62
CA PHE A 381 -21.19 -15.16 33.45
C PHE A 381 -21.58 -14.05 32.48
N LEU A 382 -22.88 -13.73 32.36
CA LEU A 382 -23.36 -12.64 31.50
C LEU A 382 -22.86 -11.27 31.98
N ASN A 383 -22.47 -11.12 33.25
CA ASN A 383 -21.91 -9.88 33.79
C ASN A 383 -20.55 -9.48 33.17
N ASN A 384 -19.94 -10.35 32.35
CA ASN A 384 -18.71 -10.06 31.62
C ASN A 384 -18.93 -9.24 30.33
N TYR A 385 -20.18 -9.00 29.93
CA TYR A 385 -20.54 -8.29 28.70
C TYR A 385 -21.28 -7.00 29.01
N SER A 386 -21.18 -6.00 28.12
CA SER A 386 -21.95 -4.76 28.28
C SER A 386 -23.45 -4.99 28.07
N VAL A 387 -24.29 -4.15 28.68
CA VAL A 387 -25.76 -4.24 28.54
C VAL A 387 -26.18 -4.14 27.07
N GLY A 388 -25.57 -3.23 26.30
CA GLY A 388 -25.86 -3.08 24.87
C GLY A 388 -25.49 -4.30 24.02
N GLU A 389 -24.38 -4.99 24.32
CA GLU A 389 -24.05 -6.26 23.66
C GLU A 389 -25.03 -7.36 24.03
N LEU A 390 -25.40 -7.47 25.31
CA LEU A 390 -26.36 -8.46 25.77
C LEU A 390 -27.76 -8.24 25.17
N GLU A 391 -28.20 -7.00 25.00
CA GLU A 391 -29.48 -6.68 24.37
C GLU A 391 -29.51 -7.11 22.89
N ARG A 392 -28.42 -6.86 22.13
CA ARG A 392 -28.30 -7.32 20.74
C ARG A 392 -28.29 -8.86 20.66
N LEU A 393 -27.49 -9.52 21.51
CA LEU A 393 -27.42 -10.98 21.57
C LEU A 393 -28.76 -11.61 21.99
N MET A 394 -29.50 -10.95 22.89
CA MET A 394 -30.84 -11.38 23.29
C MET A 394 -31.82 -11.25 22.13
N ALA A 395 -31.82 -10.14 21.38
CA ALA A 395 -32.66 -9.97 20.21
C ALA A 395 -32.38 -11.05 19.16
N GLU A 396 -31.11 -11.31 18.85
CA GLU A 396 -30.71 -12.42 17.97
C GLU A 396 -31.20 -13.77 18.51
N HIS A 397 -31.09 -14.01 19.81
CA HIS A 397 -31.55 -15.25 20.43
C HIS A 397 -33.08 -15.44 20.37
N ILE A 398 -33.84 -14.37 20.56
CA ILE A 398 -35.30 -14.38 20.45
C ILE A 398 -35.70 -14.71 19.02
N ASP A 399 -35.08 -14.09 18.02
CA ASP A 399 -35.33 -14.39 16.60
C ASP A 399 -35.03 -15.85 16.28
N LEU A 400 -33.87 -16.34 16.74
CA LEU A 400 -33.47 -17.74 16.62
C LEU A 400 -34.48 -18.69 17.25
N CYS A 401 -35.14 -18.34 18.35
CA CYS A 401 -36.15 -19.18 18.98
C CYS A 401 -37.56 -18.97 18.42
N SER A 402 -37.79 -17.90 17.66
CA SER A 402 -39.14 -17.49 17.27
C SER A 402 -39.52 -17.95 15.88
N TYR A 403 -38.71 -17.67 14.85
CA TYR A 403 -39.13 -17.87 13.46
C TYR A 403 -38.00 -18.23 12.47
N ARG A 404 -36.74 -18.28 12.92
CA ARG A 404 -35.58 -18.50 12.05
C ARG A 404 -35.41 -19.96 11.62
N LEU A 405 -36.25 -20.39 10.67
CA LEU A 405 -36.21 -21.74 10.14
C LEU A 405 -34.84 -22.11 9.54
N ASP A 406 -34.17 -21.18 8.87
CA ASP A 406 -32.83 -21.37 8.32
C ASP A 406 -31.83 -21.78 9.42
N ALA A 407 -31.87 -21.11 10.57
CA ALA A 407 -31.01 -21.43 11.71
C ALA A 407 -31.35 -22.78 12.35
N TRP A 408 -32.64 -23.14 12.40
CA TRP A 408 -33.09 -24.45 12.89
C TRP A 408 -32.59 -25.59 12.00
N HIS A 409 -32.60 -25.39 10.68
CA HIS A 409 -31.93 -26.29 9.75
C HIS A 409 -30.44 -26.32 10.04
N HIS A 410 -29.73 -25.18 10.03
CA HIS A 410 -28.29 -25.11 10.31
C HIS A 410 -27.83 -25.81 11.60
N ALA A 411 -28.66 -25.87 12.65
CA ALA A 411 -28.37 -26.64 13.86
C ALA A 411 -28.06 -28.12 13.59
N TYR A 412 -28.70 -28.74 12.59
CA TYR A 412 -28.40 -30.13 12.17
C TYR A 412 -27.03 -30.27 11.50
N ALA A 413 -26.65 -29.30 10.66
CA ALA A 413 -25.35 -29.29 9.99
C ALA A 413 -24.23 -29.06 11.01
N ALA A 414 -24.45 -28.13 11.95
CA ALA A 414 -23.55 -27.91 13.09
C ALA A 414 -23.43 -29.16 13.96
N LYS A 415 -24.55 -29.80 14.32
CA LYS A 415 -24.54 -31.05 15.08
C LYS A 415 -23.73 -32.15 14.36
N ARG A 416 -23.89 -32.27 13.04
CA ARG A 416 -23.13 -33.23 12.23
C ARG A 416 -21.64 -32.93 12.23
N VAL A 417 -21.22 -31.69 11.98
CA VAL A 417 -19.80 -31.35 11.97
C VAL A 417 -19.16 -31.56 13.34
N PHE A 418 -19.86 -31.24 14.44
CA PHE A 418 -19.37 -31.51 15.79
C PHE A 418 -19.26 -33.02 16.08
N GLN A 419 -20.18 -33.84 15.58
CA GLN A 419 -20.09 -35.30 15.70
C GLN A 419 -18.92 -35.87 14.90
N GLN A 420 -18.74 -35.44 13.64
CA GLN A 420 -17.62 -35.85 12.79
C GLN A 420 -16.28 -35.45 13.42
N ARG A 421 -16.14 -34.22 13.90
CA ARG A 421 -14.92 -33.71 14.52
C ARG A 421 -14.56 -34.39 15.85
N LYS A 422 -15.51 -35.04 16.54
CA LYS A 422 -15.20 -35.91 17.69
C LYS A 422 -14.45 -37.18 17.27
N ASN A 423 -14.79 -37.75 16.12
CA ASN A 423 -14.16 -38.97 15.60
C ASN A 423 -12.88 -38.66 14.79
N THR A 424 -12.94 -37.63 13.94
CA THR A 424 -11.87 -37.25 13.00
C THR A 424 -11.53 -35.77 13.16
N LYS A 425 -10.50 -35.49 13.97
CA LYS A 425 -10.15 -34.12 14.40
C LYS A 425 -9.54 -33.25 13.30
N THR A 426 -8.93 -33.84 12.27
CA THR A 426 -8.17 -33.15 11.21
C THR A 426 -8.66 -33.54 9.81
N GLY A 427 -8.42 -32.68 8.81
CA GLY A 427 -8.89 -32.86 7.42
C GLY A 427 -9.86 -31.75 7.01
N ILE A 428 -9.44 -30.92 6.06
CA ILE A 428 -10.26 -29.87 5.41
C ILE A 428 -9.96 -29.96 3.93
N TYR A 429 -11.02 -29.92 3.11
CA TYR A 429 -10.91 -29.77 1.67
C TYR A 429 -11.23 -28.32 1.32
N LEU A 430 -10.41 -27.72 0.45
CA LEU A 430 -10.58 -26.35 0.00
C LEU A 430 -11.02 -26.35 -1.46
N GLY A 431 -11.99 -25.51 -1.78
CA GLY A 431 -12.50 -25.32 -3.13
C GLY A 431 -13.07 -23.92 -3.28
N ALA A 432 -13.25 -23.50 -4.53
CA ALA A 432 -13.89 -22.23 -4.87
C ALA A 432 -15.29 -22.50 -5.43
N TYR A 433 -16.23 -21.58 -5.16
CA TYR A 433 -17.60 -21.64 -5.68
C TYR A 433 -18.03 -20.27 -6.21
N GLY A 434 -18.98 -20.29 -7.14
CA GLY A 434 -19.65 -19.10 -7.66
C GLY A 434 -21.04 -19.49 -8.16
N PHE A 435 -21.99 -18.57 -8.07
CA PHE A 435 -23.34 -18.78 -8.56
C PHE A 435 -23.81 -17.55 -9.34
N VAL A 436 -24.58 -17.77 -10.40
CA VAL A 436 -25.17 -16.71 -11.22
C VAL A 436 -26.64 -17.08 -11.45
N GLU A 437 -27.55 -16.17 -11.13
CA GLU A 437 -28.99 -16.39 -11.30
C GLU A 437 -29.52 -15.65 -12.53
N ASN A 438 -30.63 -16.14 -13.10
CA ASN A 438 -31.39 -15.46 -14.16
C ASN A 438 -30.56 -15.06 -15.39
N LEU A 439 -29.61 -15.90 -15.81
CA LEU A 439 -28.88 -15.73 -17.06
C LEU A 439 -29.88 -15.64 -18.22
N LYS A 440 -29.97 -14.45 -18.81
CA LYS A 440 -30.73 -14.22 -20.04
C LYS A 440 -29.74 -14.18 -21.20
N PRO A 441 -30.04 -14.83 -22.33
CA PRO A 441 -29.29 -14.61 -23.55
C PRO A 441 -29.34 -13.13 -23.89
N ASP A 442 -28.19 -12.51 -24.06
CA ASP A 442 -28.11 -11.14 -24.54
C ASP A 442 -28.58 -11.09 -26.01
N SER A 443 -29.76 -10.53 -26.23
CA SER A 443 -30.39 -10.41 -27.54
C SER A 443 -29.84 -9.26 -28.39
N ASN A 444 -28.96 -8.43 -27.84
CA ASN A 444 -28.43 -7.23 -28.50
C ASN A 444 -27.11 -7.46 -29.26
N LYS A 445 -26.62 -8.70 -29.33
CA LYS A 445 -25.34 -9.00 -30.00
C LYS A 445 -25.51 -9.27 -31.49
N ALA A 446 -25.00 -8.38 -32.34
CA ALA A 446 -24.95 -8.57 -33.79
C ALA A 446 -23.94 -9.67 -34.16
N LYS A 447 -24.20 -10.50 -35.17
CA LYS A 447 -23.19 -11.43 -35.70
C LYS A 447 -22.08 -10.63 -36.38
N ALA A 448 -20.82 -10.99 -36.13
CA ALA A 448 -19.67 -10.35 -36.76
C ALA A 448 -19.60 -10.75 -38.24
N ASP A 449 -19.64 -9.76 -39.14
CA ASP A 449 -19.67 -9.94 -40.61
C ASP A 449 -18.26 -10.06 -41.24
N LYS A 450 -17.20 -10.09 -40.43
CA LYS A 450 -15.81 -10.13 -40.91
C LYS A 450 -15.32 -11.55 -41.09
N ASN A 451 -14.52 -11.76 -42.14
CA ASN A 451 -13.82 -13.00 -42.41
C ASN A 451 -12.76 -13.22 -41.31
N LEU A 452 -13.07 -14.04 -40.31
CA LEU A 452 -12.23 -14.29 -39.14
C LEU A 452 -11.37 -15.56 -39.29
N ASP A 453 -11.22 -16.08 -40.51
CA ASP A 453 -10.53 -17.34 -40.83
C ASP A 453 -9.06 -17.38 -40.39
N GLU A 454 -8.41 -16.22 -40.21
CA GLU A 454 -7.03 -16.12 -39.70
C GLU A 454 -6.91 -16.39 -38.19
N PHE A 455 -7.99 -16.24 -37.43
CA PHE A 455 -8.00 -16.56 -36.00
C PHE A 455 -8.43 -18.01 -35.82
N MET A 456 -7.69 -18.81 -35.04
CA MET A 456 -7.97 -20.23 -34.75
C MET A 456 -9.27 -20.43 -33.95
N LEU A 457 -10.41 -20.07 -34.53
CA LEU A 457 -11.73 -20.17 -33.90
C LEU A 457 -12.21 -21.63 -33.90
N PRO A 458 -12.93 -22.06 -32.85
CA PRO A 458 -13.59 -23.36 -32.84
C PRO A 458 -14.58 -23.48 -34.01
N LYS A 459 -14.38 -24.45 -34.90
CA LYS A 459 -15.23 -24.67 -36.08
C LYS A 459 -16.71 -24.74 -35.70
N GLY A 460 -17.55 -23.93 -36.37
CA GLY A 460 -19.01 -24.02 -36.32
C GLY A 460 -19.72 -23.15 -35.27
N LYS A 461 -19.01 -22.27 -34.55
CA LYS A 461 -19.64 -21.30 -33.63
C LYS A 461 -19.72 -19.89 -34.24
N PRO A 462 -20.88 -19.21 -34.21
CA PRO A 462 -20.99 -17.83 -34.66
C PRO A 462 -20.21 -16.88 -33.74
N VAL A 463 -19.52 -15.91 -34.32
CA VAL A 463 -18.85 -14.82 -33.60
C VAL A 463 -19.80 -13.62 -33.54
N TYR A 464 -19.82 -12.94 -32.40
CA TYR A 464 -20.71 -11.81 -32.16
C TYR A 464 -19.90 -10.54 -31.89
N HIS A 465 -20.38 -9.41 -32.40
CA HIS A 465 -19.90 -8.08 -32.05
C HIS A 465 -20.61 -7.62 -30.77
N ASP A 466 -19.82 -7.19 -29.80
CA ASP A 466 -20.31 -6.61 -28.55
C ASP A 466 -20.29 -5.08 -28.68
N PRO A 467 -21.45 -4.40 -28.76
CA PRO A 467 -21.52 -2.95 -28.93
C PRO A 467 -20.95 -2.17 -27.73
N ASP A 468 -20.86 -2.79 -26.56
CA ASP A 468 -20.32 -2.17 -25.34
C ASP A 468 -18.80 -2.37 -25.20
N ASN A 469 -18.20 -3.15 -26.10
CA ASN A 469 -16.76 -3.40 -26.07
C ASN A 469 -15.97 -2.17 -26.57
N GLN A 470 -15.21 -1.57 -25.66
CA GLN A 470 -14.35 -0.41 -25.93
C GLN A 470 -12.94 -0.79 -26.44
N GLY A 471 -12.76 -2.04 -26.85
CA GLY A 471 -11.50 -2.55 -27.38
C GLY A 471 -10.40 -2.66 -26.33
N PHE A 472 -9.15 -2.70 -26.80
CA PHE A 472 -7.96 -2.78 -25.96
C PHE A 472 -7.05 -1.56 -26.14
N ILE A 473 -6.30 -1.22 -25.09
CA ILE A 473 -5.18 -0.29 -25.12
C ILE A 473 -3.93 -1.12 -24.91
N HIS A 474 -3.08 -1.17 -25.93
CA HIS A 474 -1.72 -1.67 -25.78
C HIS A 474 -0.86 -0.52 -25.27
N ALA A 475 -0.24 -0.74 -24.11
CA ALA A 475 0.52 0.26 -23.40
C ALA A 475 1.99 -0.18 -23.27
N PRO A 476 2.94 0.77 -23.22
CA PRO A 476 4.37 0.43 -23.19
C PRO A 476 4.82 -0.36 -21.96
N SER A 477 4.07 -0.33 -20.85
CA SER A 477 4.31 -1.15 -19.67
C SER A 477 3.02 -1.53 -18.94
N ILE A 478 3.15 -2.40 -17.94
CA ILE A 478 2.03 -2.80 -17.06
C ILE A 478 1.46 -1.58 -16.34
N ASN A 479 2.30 -0.70 -15.78
CA ASN A 479 1.82 0.51 -15.09
C ASN A 479 1.03 1.41 -16.05
N HIS A 480 1.51 1.62 -17.28
CA HIS A 480 0.76 2.37 -18.28
C HIS A 480 -0.58 1.70 -18.63
N ALA A 481 -0.62 0.36 -18.72
CA ALA A 481 -1.86 -0.36 -18.99
C ALA A 481 -2.87 -0.22 -17.86
N VAL A 482 -2.41 -0.29 -16.60
CA VAL A 482 -3.27 -0.11 -15.40
C VAL A 482 -3.75 1.33 -15.30
N THR A 483 -2.88 2.32 -15.55
CA THR A 483 -3.26 3.74 -15.64
C THR A 483 -4.34 3.95 -16.70
N ALA A 484 -4.14 3.40 -17.91
CA ALA A 484 -5.12 3.49 -18.99
C ALA A 484 -6.44 2.78 -18.62
N ALA A 485 -6.38 1.65 -17.90
CA ALA A 485 -7.57 0.97 -17.39
C ALA A 485 -8.32 1.81 -16.35
N ALA A 486 -7.61 2.44 -15.42
CA ALA A 486 -8.18 3.28 -14.38
C ALA A 486 -8.84 4.53 -14.97
N LEU A 487 -8.14 5.25 -15.85
CA LEU A 487 -8.68 6.42 -16.56
C LEU A 487 -9.91 6.04 -17.39
N ARG A 488 -9.85 4.92 -18.13
CA ARG A 488 -10.98 4.44 -18.92
C ARG A 488 -12.18 4.06 -18.04
N ASN A 489 -11.97 3.35 -16.93
CA ASN A 489 -13.05 2.96 -16.03
C ASN A 489 -13.72 4.21 -15.43
N ALA A 490 -12.90 5.16 -14.98
CA ALA A 490 -13.38 6.41 -14.43
C ALA A 490 -14.17 7.23 -15.47
N TYR A 491 -13.69 7.30 -16.73
CA TYR A 491 -14.44 7.88 -17.85
C TYR A 491 -15.78 7.17 -18.11
N VAL A 492 -15.81 5.83 -18.09
CA VAL A 492 -17.03 5.04 -18.33
C VAL A 492 -18.07 5.23 -17.25
N ASN A 493 -17.68 5.34 -15.97
CA ASN A 493 -18.64 5.53 -14.88
C ASN A 493 -19.30 6.92 -14.91
N ASN A 494 -18.62 7.92 -15.47
CA ASN A 494 -19.13 9.29 -15.58
C ASN A 494 -19.75 9.59 -16.97
N ARG A 495 -20.10 8.54 -17.73
CA ARG A 495 -20.55 8.68 -19.13
C ARG A 495 -21.94 9.32 -19.27
N GLU A 496 -22.76 9.34 -18.21
CA GLU A 496 -24.07 10.01 -18.21
C GLU A 496 -23.95 11.54 -18.29
N GLU A 497 -22.83 12.11 -17.85
CA GLU A 497 -22.53 13.55 -17.91
C GLU A 497 -22.09 13.98 -19.34
N GLY A 498 -21.72 13.03 -20.22
CA GLY A 498 -21.25 13.30 -21.58
C GLY A 498 -19.79 13.80 -21.64
N ASP A 499 -19.17 13.74 -22.82
CA ASP A 499 -17.71 13.96 -22.98
C ASP A 499 -17.23 15.36 -22.56
N VAL A 500 -18.11 16.37 -22.62
CA VAL A 500 -17.78 17.77 -22.29
C VAL A 500 -17.81 18.02 -20.78
N GLU A 501 -18.65 17.30 -20.03
CA GLU A 501 -18.75 17.44 -18.57
C GLU A 501 -17.83 16.45 -17.83
N ASN A 502 -17.45 15.37 -18.50
CA ASN A 502 -16.60 14.33 -17.94
C ASN A 502 -15.13 14.80 -17.87
N GLN A 503 -14.72 15.27 -16.70
CA GLN A 503 -13.34 15.72 -16.39
C GLN A 503 -12.27 14.63 -16.55
N LEU A 504 -12.67 13.38 -16.84
CA LEU A 504 -11.78 12.24 -17.03
C LEU A 504 -11.63 11.86 -18.52
N ALA A 505 -12.18 12.68 -19.43
CA ALA A 505 -12.03 12.55 -20.88
C ALA A 505 -10.64 13.04 -21.35
N VAL A 506 -9.59 12.27 -21.02
CA VAL A 506 -8.19 12.65 -21.28
C VAL A 506 -7.77 12.40 -22.73
N ASN A 507 -7.03 13.35 -23.33
CA ASN A 507 -6.42 13.22 -24.65
C ASN A 507 -4.88 13.41 -24.66
N LEU A 508 -4.15 12.29 -24.62
CA LEU A 508 -2.68 12.25 -24.70
C LEU A 508 -2.13 12.15 -26.14
N SER A 509 -2.69 12.90 -27.09
CA SER A 509 -2.13 12.96 -28.45
C SER A 509 -0.74 13.62 -28.47
N SER A 510 0.13 13.21 -29.40
CA SER A 510 1.51 13.73 -29.48
C SER A 510 1.59 15.23 -29.76
N SER A 511 0.57 15.85 -30.37
CA SER A 511 0.47 17.31 -30.50
C SER A 511 0.21 17.97 -29.15
N ARG A 512 -0.79 17.48 -28.40
CA ARG A 512 -1.15 17.99 -27.07
C ARG A 512 -0.03 17.84 -26.06
N ILE A 513 0.64 16.68 -26.03
CA ILE A 513 1.79 16.45 -25.14
C ILE A 513 2.89 17.50 -25.39
N ARG A 514 3.20 17.81 -26.65
CA ARG A 514 4.22 18.82 -26.97
C ARG A 514 3.81 20.23 -26.54
N MET A 515 2.53 20.57 -26.66
CA MET A 515 1.98 21.85 -26.18
C MET A 515 2.09 21.94 -24.65
N ALA A 516 1.69 20.89 -23.94
CA ALA A 516 1.80 20.79 -22.48
C ALA A 516 3.25 20.90 -22.01
N LEU A 517 4.19 20.16 -22.63
CA LEU A 517 5.61 20.22 -22.28
C LEU A 517 6.21 21.62 -22.47
N HIS A 518 5.83 22.32 -23.54
CA HIS A 518 6.27 23.71 -23.76
C HIS A 518 5.75 24.66 -22.66
N LEU A 519 4.49 24.50 -22.22
CA LEU A 519 3.95 25.25 -21.08
C LEU A 519 4.71 24.91 -19.79
N MET A 520 4.96 23.62 -19.53
CA MET A 520 5.68 23.17 -18.34
C MET A 520 7.13 23.69 -18.28
N GLU A 521 7.82 23.75 -19.42
CA GLU A 521 9.17 24.31 -19.51
C GLU A 521 9.18 25.81 -19.23
N GLY A 522 8.20 26.56 -19.76
CA GLY A 522 8.03 27.99 -19.46
C GLY A 522 7.78 28.25 -17.97
N ILE A 523 6.90 27.48 -17.33
CA ILE A 523 6.60 27.58 -15.89
C ILE A 523 7.85 27.26 -15.06
N ARG A 524 8.62 26.23 -15.46
CA ARG A 524 9.89 25.87 -14.80
C ARG A 524 10.95 26.96 -14.89
N ASN A 525 10.96 27.72 -15.98
CA ASN A 525 11.84 28.88 -16.15
C ASN A 525 11.35 30.13 -15.39
N GLY A 526 10.32 30.00 -14.54
CA GLY A 526 9.80 31.08 -13.70
C GLY A 526 8.86 32.04 -14.43
N GLN A 527 8.32 31.66 -15.59
CA GLN A 527 7.31 32.46 -16.30
C GLN A 527 5.91 32.13 -15.77
N GLU A 528 5.07 33.15 -15.60
CA GLU A 528 3.66 32.96 -15.23
C GLU A 528 2.88 32.34 -16.39
N THR A 529 1.95 31.43 -16.11
CA THR A 529 1.14 30.73 -17.12
C THR A 529 0.41 31.69 -18.06
N GLY A 530 -0.12 32.79 -17.54
CA GLY A 530 -0.78 33.84 -18.34
C GLY A 530 0.15 34.49 -19.37
N ALA A 531 1.44 34.63 -19.04
CA ALA A 531 2.45 35.17 -19.96
C ALA A 531 2.73 34.20 -21.12
N ILE A 532 2.88 32.90 -20.83
CA ILE A 532 3.22 31.89 -21.84
C ILE A 532 2.08 31.71 -22.85
N LEU A 533 0.84 31.64 -22.36
CA LEU A 533 -0.35 31.60 -23.20
C LEU A 533 -0.49 32.89 -24.04
N GLY A 534 -0.20 34.05 -23.43
CA GLY A 534 -0.15 35.33 -24.13
C GLY A 534 0.88 35.37 -25.26
N PHE A 535 2.10 34.86 -25.03
CA PHE A 535 3.13 34.75 -26.06
C PHE A 535 2.70 33.82 -27.21
N GLN A 536 2.06 32.70 -26.89
CA GLN A 536 1.53 31.78 -27.90
C GLN A 536 0.46 32.47 -28.76
N PHE A 537 -0.44 33.24 -28.14
CA PHE A 537 -1.47 34.01 -28.84
C PHE A 537 -0.87 35.06 -29.77
N GLU A 538 0.05 35.88 -29.29
CA GLU A 538 0.71 36.91 -30.10
C GLU A 538 1.48 36.32 -31.28
N ARG A 539 2.21 35.22 -31.04
CA ARG A 539 2.89 34.48 -32.10
C ARG A 539 1.90 33.93 -33.12
N GLY A 540 0.76 33.41 -32.67
CA GLY A 540 -0.32 32.97 -33.52
C GLY A 540 -0.87 34.07 -34.43
N LEU A 541 -1.03 35.29 -33.91
CA LEU A 541 -1.42 36.46 -34.70
C LEU A 541 -0.34 36.87 -35.71
N HIS A 542 0.95 36.83 -35.32
CA HIS A 542 2.08 37.16 -36.19
C HIS A 542 2.30 36.15 -37.34
N ASP A 543 2.31 34.86 -37.03
CA ASP A 543 2.64 33.80 -37.98
C ASP A 543 1.53 33.60 -39.04
N ARG A 544 0.29 34.05 -38.80
CA ARG A 544 -0.88 33.87 -39.69
C ARG A 544 -1.26 35.06 -40.57
N HIS A 545 -0.29 35.92 -40.88
CA HIS A 545 -0.46 37.08 -41.77
C HIS A 545 -0.96 36.77 -43.20
N ALA A 546 -0.95 35.51 -43.64
CA ALA A 546 -1.34 35.10 -45.01
C ALA A 546 -2.84 35.31 -45.33
N ILE A 547 -3.73 35.46 -44.33
CA ILE A 547 -5.18 35.56 -44.52
C ILE A 547 -5.69 36.99 -44.25
N VAL A 548 -5.25 37.60 -43.14
CA VAL A 548 -5.50 38.99 -42.72
C VAL A 548 -4.26 39.43 -41.91
N GLU A 549 -3.87 40.71 -41.98
CA GLU A 549 -2.79 41.26 -41.16
C GLU A 549 -3.27 41.43 -39.70
N LEU A 550 -2.91 40.48 -38.83
CA LEU A 550 -3.38 40.41 -37.45
C LEU A 550 -2.46 41.12 -36.43
N ASP A 551 -1.23 41.47 -36.81
CA ASP A 551 -0.24 42.18 -35.97
C ASP A 551 -0.79 43.45 -35.32
N ARG A 552 -1.67 44.15 -36.04
CA ARG A 552 -2.35 45.37 -35.57
C ARG A 552 -3.14 45.16 -34.27
N PHE A 553 -3.63 43.95 -34.01
CA PHE A 553 -4.46 43.64 -32.83
C PHE A 553 -3.64 43.35 -31.58
N ILE A 554 -2.32 43.14 -31.69
CA ILE A 554 -1.45 42.76 -30.56
C ILE A 554 -1.44 43.83 -29.47
N GLN A 555 -1.20 45.09 -29.84
CA GLN A 555 -1.18 46.21 -28.88
C GLN A 555 -2.55 46.48 -28.23
N PRO A 556 -3.67 46.49 -28.98
CA PRO A 556 -5.01 46.50 -28.40
C PRO A 556 -5.28 45.37 -27.40
N PHE A 557 -4.87 44.13 -27.68
CA PHE A 557 -5.06 43.00 -26.76
C PHE A 557 -4.20 43.12 -25.49
N ARG A 558 -2.95 43.57 -25.59
CA ARG A 558 -2.11 43.89 -24.40
C ARG A 558 -2.79 44.90 -23.46
N LYS A 559 -3.49 45.90 -24.02
CA LYS A 559 -4.22 46.91 -23.23
C LYS A 559 -5.51 46.37 -22.62
N ALA A 560 -6.21 45.49 -23.33
CA ALA A 560 -7.46 44.89 -22.87
C ALA A 560 -7.23 43.83 -21.78
N TYR A 561 -6.11 43.10 -21.85
CA TYR A 561 -5.70 42.05 -20.92
C TYR A 561 -4.27 42.31 -20.41
N PRO A 562 -4.04 43.32 -19.54
CA PRO A 562 -2.70 43.61 -19.06
C PRO A 562 -2.23 42.57 -18.04
N LEU A 563 -1.07 41.93 -18.29
CA LEU A 563 -0.42 41.05 -17.32
C LEU A 563 0.29 41.89 -16.24
N GLN A 564 -0.19 41.79 -14.99
CA GLN A 564 0.37 42.51 -13.83
C GLN A 564 1.20 41.53 -12.98
N GLN A 565 2.53 41.58 -13.09
CA GLN A 565 3.39 40.80 -12.21
C GLN A 565 3.45 41.44 -10.81
N PRO A 566 3.16 40.69 -9.73
CA PRO A 566 3.38 41.17 -8.38
C PRO A 566 4.89 41.33 -8.14
N VAL A 567 5.34 42.57 -7.93
CA VAL A 567 6.70 42.83 -7.45
C VAL A 567 6.72 42.40 -5.99
N THR A 568 7.41 41.31 -5.66
CA THR A 568 7.70 40.94 -4.27
C THR A 568 8.36 42.12 -3.57
N GLU A 569 7.70 42.66 -2.54
CA GLU A 569 8.16 43.78 -1.73
C GLU A 569 9.49 43.45 -1.05
N THR A 570 10.60 43.70 -1.75
CA THR A 570 11.91 43.90 -1.15
C THR A 570 12.50 45.14 -1.81
N ALA A 571 12.60 46.19 -1.00
CA ALA A 571 13.03 47.55 -1.30
C ALA A 571 11.94 48.48 -1.88
N SER A 572 11.60 49.46 -1.06
CA SER A 572 10.92 50.70 -1.36
C SER A 572 11.38 51.29 -2.70
N SER A 573 10.55 51.15 -3.73
CA SER A 573 10.66 51.95 -4.94
C SER A 573 9.27 52.35 -5.40
N ASP A 574 9.04 53.67 -5.45
CA ASP A 574 7.86 54.37 -5.93
C ASP A 574 7.73 54.28 -7.47
N LYS A 575 8.04 53.11 -8.04
CA LYS A 575 7.93 52.86 -9.49
C LYS A 575 6.61 52.14 -9.77
N PRO A 576 5.84 52.58 -10.78
CA PRO A 576 4.62 51.89 -11.16
C PRO A 576 4.93 50.44 -11.54
N PRO A 577 4.01 49.49 -11.27
CA PRO A 577 4.19 48.09 -11.64
C PRO A 577 4.57 47.97 -13.12
N TYR A 578 5.58 47.14 -13.41
CA TYR A 578 6.03 46.91 -14.77
C TYR A 578 4.90 46.18 -15.52
N VAL A 579 4.16 46.88 -16.36
CA VAL A 579 3.15 46.26 -17.24
C VAL A 579 3.92 45.47 -18.29
N SER A 580 3.76 44.14 -18.28
CA SER A 580 4.40 43.26 -19.25
C SER A 580 4.02 43.66 -20.69
N LEU A 581 4.92 43.44 -21.63
CA LEU A 581 4.71 43.69 -23.05
C LEU A 581 3.85 42.60 -23.71
N VAL A 582 2.99 41.86 -23.00
CA VAL A 582 2.26 40.69 -23.52
C VAL A 582 0.87 40.63 -22.86
N PRO A 583 -0.20 40.22 -23.55
CA PRO A 583 -1.51 40.05 -22.94
C PRO A 583 -1.50 38.89 -21.93
N ASP A 584 -2.31 39.01 -20.89
CA ASP A 584 -2.60 37.91 -19.98
C ASP A 584 -3.54 36.91 -20.66
N GLY A 585 -2.96 35.82 -21.17
CA GLY A 585 -3.70 34.77 -21.85
C GLY A 585 -4.65 34.00 -20.92
N LEU A 586 -4.33 33.91 -19.61
CA LEU A 586 -5.18 33.19 -18.64
C LEU A 586 -6.43 34.00 -18.33
N ALA A 587 -6.30 35.31 -18.07
CA ALA A 587 -7.43 36.20 -17.88
C ALA A 587 -8.33 36.27 -19.12
N MET A 588 -7.74 36.14 -20.32
CA MET A 588 -8.47 36.08 -21.57
C MET A 588 -9.28 34.77 -21.71
N LEU A 589 -8.71 33.63 -21.34
CA LEU A 589 -9.44 32.36 -21.30
C LEU A 589 -10.55 32.35 -20.25
N ASP A 590 -10.33 32.93 -19.07
CA ASP A 590 -11.35 33.04 -18.01
C ASP A 590 -12.58 33.86 -18.47
N ASP A 591 -12.36 35.00 -19.15
CA ASP A 591 -13.44 35.79 -19.75
C ASP A 591 -14.20 34.99 -20.84
N VAL A 592 -13.49 34.18 -21.64
CA VAL A 592 -14.09 33.31 -22.67
C VAL A 592 -14.91 32.20 -22.03
N TYR A 593 -14.37 31.51 -21.02
CA TYR A 593 -15.06 30.43 -20.32
C TYR A 593 -16.30 30.91 -19.57
N LYS A 594 -16.32 32.14 -19.05
CA LYS A 594 -17.52 32.76 -18.46
C LYS A 594 -18.59 33.14 -19.47
N ALA A 595 -18.21 33.43 -20.72
CA ALA A 595 -19.15 33.83 -21.77
C ALA A 595 -19.81 32.63 -22.48
N ILE A 596 -19.20 31.44 -22.35
CA ILE A 596 -19.72 30.19 -22.90
C ILE A 596 -20.63 29.53 -21.86
N ASP A 597 -21.83 29.18 -22.29
CA ASP A 597 -22.75 28.35 -21.50
C ASP A 597 -22.40 26.88 -21.72
N TRP A 598 -21.63 26.31 -20.80
CA TRP A 598 -21.12 24.95 -20.88
C TRP A 598 -22.21 23.90 -20.67
N VAL A 599 -23.25 24.24 -19.90
CA VAL A 599 -24.30 23.31 -19.43
C VAL A 599 -25.68 23.92 -19.66
N ASN A 600 -26.33 23.50 -20.74
CA ASN A 600 -27.76 23.72 -20.92
C ASN A 600 -28.49 22.37 -21.03
N PRO A 601 -29.13 21.89 -19.94
CA PRO A 601 -29.78 20.57 -19.88
C PRO A 601 -30.90 20.38 -20.89
N GLU A 602 -31.50 21.47 -21.39
CA GLU A 602 -32.65 21.41 -22.30
C GLU A 602 -32.24 21.37 -23.79
N THR A 603 -31.01 21.78 -24.14
CA THR A 603 -30.61 21.98 -25.54
C THR A 603 -29.38 21.19 -26.00
N ASN A 604 -28.56 20.62 -25.10
CA ASN A 604 -27.30 19.94 -25.45
C ASN A 604 -26.40 20.78 -26.39
N ALA A 605 -26.46 22.10 -26.29
CA ALA A 605 -25.93 23.01 -27.30
C ALA A 605 -24.40 22.96 -27.46
N SER A 606 -23.67 22.52 -26.44
CA SER A 606 -22.20 22.41 -26.36
C SER A 606 -21.65 21.05 -26.81
N LYS A 607 -22.50 20.02 -26.97
CA LYS A 607 -22.08 18.67 -27.31
C LYS A 607 -21.40 18.63 -28.68
N ASP A 608 -20.20 18.04 -28.73
CA ASP A 608 -19.35 17.86 -29.91
C ASP A 608 -18.85 19.16 -30.60
N LYS A 609 -18.80 20.28 -29.88
CA LYS A 609 -18.33 21.57 -30.42
C LYS A 609 -17.07 22.09 -29.74
N THR A 610 -16.15 22.65 -30.53
CA THR A 610 -14.96 23.33 -29.99
C THR A 610 -15.30 24.71 -29.43
N VAL A 611 -14.40 25.31 -28.63
CA VAL A 611 -14.54 26.68 -28.13
C VAL A 611 -14.70 27.64 -29.31
N ALA A 612 -13.94 27.45 -30.38
CA ALA A 612 -14.08 28.24 -31.60
C ALA A 612 -15.48 28.15 -32.24
N GLN A 613 -16.07 26.96 -32.30
CA GLN A 613 -17.40 26.77 -32.87
C GLN A 613 -18.47 27.46 -32.02
N LEU A 614 -18.39 27.33 -30.69
CA LEU A 614 -19.32 27.98 -29.76
C LEU A 614 -19.23 29.51 -29.81
N LEU A 615 -18.03 30.06 -29.99
CA LEU A 615 -17.81 31.50 -30.11
C LEU A 615 -18.28 32.07 -31.45
N LYS A 616 -18.33 31.27 -32.52
CA LYS A 616 -18.80 31.69 -33.85
C LYS A 616 -20.33 31.67 -33.99
N GLU A 617 -21.04 30.94 -33.13
CA GLU A 617 -22.50 30.83 -33.18
C GLU A 617 -23.21 32.18 -32.99
N ASN A 618 -24.42 32.26 -33.57
CA ASN A 618 -25.30 33.43 -33.45
C ASN A 618 -24.61 34.76 -33.80
N ASN A 619 -23.73 34.75 -34.81
CA ASN A 619 -22.99 35.92 -35.27
C ASN A 619 -22.10 36.54 -34.16
N TYR A 620 -21.29 35.69 -33.53
CA TYR A 620 -20.32 36.07 -32.49
C TYR A 620 -20.95 36.66 -31.21
N ASN A 621 -22.20 36.31 -30.90
CA ASN A 621 -22.90 36.89 -29.75
C ASN A 621 -22.33 36.40 -28.40
N LYS A 622 -21.73 35.21 -28.37
CA LYS A 622 -21.09 34.63 -27.18
C LYS A 622 -19.63 35.06 -26.99
N LEU A 623 -19.07 35.87 -27.90
CA LEU A 623 -17.71 36.39 -27.73
C LEU A 623 -17.69 37.48 -26.63
N PRO A 624 -16.77 37.43 -25.66
CA PRO A 624 -16.67 38.42 -24.61
C PRO A 624 -16.62 39.85 -25.17
N SER A 625 -17.37 40.76 -24.53
CA SER A 625 -17.49 42.15 -24.98
C SER A 625 -16.14 42.87 -25.04
N LYS A 626 -15.19 42.54 -24.15
CA LYS A 626 -13.81 43.07 -24.21
C LYS A 626 -13.09 42.70 -25.52
N ILE A 627 -13.13 41.42 -25.90
CA ILE A 627 -12.51 40.92 -27.14
C ILE A 627 -13.22 41.50 -28.36
N LYS A 628 -14.56 41.53 -28.34
CA LYS A 628 -15.39 42.12 -29.39
C LYS A 628 -15.07 43.60 -29.62
N ASN A 629 -14.96 44.37 -28.54
CA ASN A 629 -14.62 45.80 -28.61
C ASN A 629 -13.24 46.05 -29.22
N VAL A 630 -12.24 45.20 -28.93
CA VAL A 630 -10.91 45.29 -29.55
C VAL A 630 -11.01 45.13 -31.06
N ILE A 631 -11.71 44.08 -31.52
CA ILE A 631 -11.88 43.80 -32.96
C ILE A 631 -12.73 44.88 -33.64
N ASP A 632 -13.75 45.39 -32.93
CA ASP A 632 -14.69 46.37 -33.48
C ASP A 632 -14.13 47.79 -33.55
N SER A 633 -13.18 48.13 -32.68
CA SER A 633 -12.51 49.43 -32.64
C SER A 633 -11.59 49.70 -33.85
N GLU A 634 -11.19 48.65 -34.56
CA GLU A 634 -10.34 48.73 -35.74
C GLU A 634 -11.17 48.96 -37.03
N SER A 635 -10.74 49.91 -37.85
CA SER A 635 -11.41 50.26 -39.10
C SER A 635 -11.03 49.27 -40.22
N LEU A 636 -11.83 48.21 -40.36
CA LEU A 636 -11.65 47.17 -41.38
C LEU A 636 -12.86 47.06 -42.34
N PRO A 637 -12.64 46.73 -43.62
CA PRO A 637 -13.71 46.33 -44.53
C PRO A 637 -14.54 45.16 -43.97
N PRO A 638 -15.86 45.12 -44.17
CA PRO A 638 -16.73 44.10 -43.56
C PRO A 638 -16.27 42.65 -43.79
N ALA A 639 -15.78 42.33 -44.99
CA ALA A 639 -15.28 40.99 -45.34
C ALA A 639 -13.95 40.62 -44.66
N GLN A 640 -13.08 41.60 -44.37
CA GLN A 640 -11.83 41.37 -43.64
C GLN A 640 -12.07 41.28 -42.14
N LYS A 641 -13.05 42.01 -41.64
CA LYS A 641 -13.44 41.99 -40.22
C LYS A 641 -13.96 40.62 -39.79
N ILE A 642 -14.83 39.99 -40.57
CA ILE A 642 -15.33 38.62 -40.34
C ILE A 642 -14.15 37.62 -40.29
N LYS A 643 -13.20 37.73 -41.23
CA LYS A 643 -12.01 36.87 -41.23
C LYS A 643 -11.11 37.10 -40.00
N ALA A 644 -10.99 38.35 -39.52
CA ALA A 644 -10.25 38.66 -38.30
C ALA A 644 -10.93 38.05 -37.06
N TYR A 645 -12.26 38.14 -36.95
CA TYR A 645 -13.03 37.44 -35.92
C TYR A 645 -12.73 35.93 -35.92
N ASP A 646 -12.84 35.29 -37.08
CA ASP A 646 -12.61 33.86 -37.18
C ASP A 646 -11.19 33.46 -36.77
N GLN A 647 -10.15 34.16 -37.25
CA GLN A 647 -8.75 33.82 -36.93
C GLN A 647 -8.40 34.08 -35.46
N ILE A 648 -8.88 35.18 -34.88
CA ILE A 648 -8.63 35.46 -33.45
C ILE A 648 -9.31 34.40 -32.57
N ILE A 649 -10.52 33.97 -32.94
CA ILE A 649 -11.24 32.89 -32.25
C ILE A 649 -10.48 31.56 -32.36
N GLU A 650 -9.88 31.26 -33.52
CA GLU A 650 -9.03 30.07 -33.68
C GLU A 650 -7.76 30.12 -32.80
N GLU A 651 -7.16 31.30 -32.59
CA GLU A 651 -6.03 31.43 -31.66
C GLU A 651 -6.45 31.30 -30.20
N ILE A 652 -7.65 31.77 -29.84
CA ILE A 652 -8.23 31.54 -28.51
C ILE A 652 -8.45 30.04 -28.28
N ASP A 653 -9.00 29.33 -29.25
CA ASP A 653 -9.24 27.89 -29.19
C ASP A 653 -7.93 27.10 -29.03
N ARG A 654 -6.86 27.51 -29.72
CA ARG A 654 -5.52 26.91 -29.55
C ARG A 654 -4.90 27.18 -28.18
N MET A 655 -5.13 28.35 -27.60
CA MET A 655 -4.71 28.61 -26.21
C MET A 655 -5.48 27.73 -25.23
N ALA A 656 -6.80 27.60 -25.41
CA ALA A 656 -7.65 26.74 -24.59
C ALA A 656 -7.20 25.27 -24.69
N ASP A 657 -6.92 24.79 -25.91
CA ASP A 657 -6.41 23.43 -26.17
C ASP A 657 -5.04 23.20 -25.53
N ALA A 658 -4.15 24.21 -25.51
CA ALA A 658 -2.86 24.11 -24.82
C ALA A 658 -3.01 24.00 -23.31
N PHE A 659 -3.91 24.80 -22.72
CA PHE A 659 -4.16 24.78 -21.29
C PHE A 659 -4.84 23.48 -20.84
N ASP A 660 -5.79 22.97 -21.61
CA ASP A 660 -6.46 21.68 -21.36
C ASP A 660 -5.50 20.49 -21.53
N ALA A 661 -4.61 20.54 -22.53
CA ALA A 661 -3.55 19.54 -22.69
C ALA A 661 -2.60 19.46 -21.47
N LEU A 662 -2.36 20.58 -20.78
CA LEU A 662 -1.60 20.59 -19.54
C LEU A 662 -2.34 19.83 -18.43
N GLY A 663 -3.66 20.05 -18.32
CA GLY A 663 -4.54 19.32 -17.40
C GLY A 663 -4.55 17.81 -17.67
N ASP A 664 -4.67 17.40 -18.93
CA ASP A 664 -4.64 16.00 -19.36
C ASP A 664 -3.35 15.28 -18.94
N VAL A 665 -2.19 15.92 -19.18
CA VAL A 665 -0.89 15.36 -18.82
C VAL A 665 -0.73 15.28 -17.30
N ALA A 666 -1.14 16.31 -16.56
CA ALA A 666 -1.04 16.34 -15.10
C ALA A 666 -1.97 15.29 -14.44
N LEU A 667 -3.20 15.13 -14.92
CA LEU A 667 -4.14 14.12 -14.44
C LEU A 667 -3.60 12.72 -14.73
N SER A 668 -3.13 12.50 -15.96
CA SER A 668 -2.55 11.21 -16.37
C SER A 668 -1.31 10.85 -15.56
N GLU A 669 -0.42 11.82 -15.32
CA GLU A 669 0.77 11.64 -14.50
C GLU A 669 0.41 11.32 -13.05
N SER A 670 -0.57 12.00 -12.49
CA SER A 670 -1.03 11.75 -11.12
C SER A 670 -1.59 10.33 -10.95
N VAL A 671 -2.41 9.87 -11.90
CA VAL A 671 -2.92 8.49 -11.89
C VAL A 671 -1.78 7.49 -12.11
N TYR A 672 -0.84 7.78 -13.02
CA TYR A 672 0.34 6.94 -13.25
C TYR A 672 1.20 6.78 -12.00
N GLN A 673 1.50 7.87 -11.30
CA GLN A 673 2.28 7.84 -10.06
C GLN A 673 1.51 7.13 -8.93
N MET A 674 0.19 7.31 -8.84
CA MET A 674 -0.65 6.58 -7.89
C MET A 674 -0.62 5.06 -8.14
N VAL A 675 -0.73 4.63 -9.39
CA VAL A 675 -0.62 3.22 -9.81
C VAL A 675 0.78 2.66 -9.53
N ALA A 676 1.82 3.47 -9.71
CA ALA A 676 3.19 3.11 -9.38
C ALA A 676 3.48 3.09 -7.86
N GLY A 677 2.52 3.46 -7.00
CA GLY A 677 2.66 3.51 -5.53
C GLY A 677 3.32 4.78 -5.00
N ASN A 678 3.57 5.78 -5.85
CA ASN A 678 4.21 7.05 -5.49
C ASN A 678 3.17 8.14 -5.19
N HIS A 679 2.45 7.98 -4.07
CA HIS A 679 1.38 8.90 -3.68
C HIS A 679 1.87 10.33 -3.40
N VAL A 680 3.11 10.51 -2.95
CA VAL A 680 3.69 11.83 -2.69
C VAL A 680 3.88 12.62 -3.98
N ARG A 681 4.39 11.98 -5.04
CA ARG A 681 4.53 12.64 -6.34
C ARG A 681 3.18 12.89 -7.00
N ALA A 682 2.24 11.96 -6.88
CA ALA A 682 0.87 12.18 -7.36
C ALA A 682 0.23 13.42 -6.70
N GLY A 683 0.36 13.56 -5.38
CA GLY A 683 -0.10 14.77 -4.66
C GLY A 683 0.63 16.03 -5.11
N ALA A 684 1.96 15.98 -5.23
CA ALA A 684 2.76 17.12 -5.66
C ALA A 684 2.43 17.61 -7.09
N VAL A 685 2.07 16.71 -8.01
CA VAL A 685 1.63 17.08 -9.37
C VAL A 685 0.29 17.82 -9.33
N MET A 686 -0.66 17.36 -8.51
CA MET A 686 -1.95 18.03 -8.34
C MET A 686 -1.83 19.39 -7.62
N ASP A 687 -1.02 19.46 -6.57
CA ASP A 687 -0.73 20.72 -5.86
C ASP A 687 -0.04 21.72 -6.80
N ALA A 688 0.91 21.26 -7.62
CA ALA A 688 1.59 22.10 -8.59
C ALA A 688 0.62 22.63 -9.67
N LEU A 689 -0.32 21.81 -10.13
CA LEU A 689 -1.35 22.24 -11.07
C LEU A 689 -2.30 23.28 -10.44
N ALA A 690 -2.73 23.06 -9.19
CA ALA A 690 -3.62 23.97 -8.46
C ALA A 690 -2.97 25.33 -8.13
N ASP A 691 -1.71 25.29 -7.68
CA ASP A 691 -0.94 26.49 -7.32
C ASP A 691 -0.27 27.19 -8.53
N GLY A 692 -0.41 26.62 -9.75
CA GLY A 692 0.26 27.12 -10.96
C GLY A 692 1.80 27.06 -10.88
N ARG A 693 2.34 26.12 -10.10
CA ARG A 693 3.78 25.92 -9.90
C ARG A 693 4.36 24.95 -10.93
N ALA A 694 5.69 24.86 -10.96
CA ALA A 694 6.39 23.93 -11.83
C ALA A 694 5.97 22.47 -11.56
N ILE A 695 5.30 21.87 -12.54
CA ILE A 695 4.98 20.44 -12.54
C ILE A 695 6.26 19.64 -12.86
N PRO A 696 6.59 18.58 -12.09
CA PRO A 696 7.70 17.68 -12.40
C PRO A 696 7.60 17.09 -13.81
N ASP A 697 8.72 16.65 -14.39
CA ASP A 697 8.69 15.95 -15.68
C ASP A 697 7.76 14.73 -15.63
N PRO A 698 6.78 14.64 -16.54
CA PRO A 698 5.81 13.55 -16.53
C PRO A 698 6.49 12.27 -17.00
N GLU A 699 6.34 11.19 -16.24
CA GLU A 699 6.84 9.87 -16.57
C GLU A 699 5.84 9.06 -17.40
N VAL A 700 4.54 9.39 -17.33
CA VAL A 700 3.47 8.73 -18.10
C VAL A 700 3.64 8.84 -19.63
N ILE A 701 4.48 9.77 -20.10
CA ILE A 701 4.80 9.93 -21.52
C ILE A 701 6.09 9.22 -21.92
N LEU A 702 6.86 8.70 -20.96
CA LEU A 702 8.10 7.99 -21.21
C LEU A 702 7.82 6.53 -21.51
N THR A 703 8.47 6.01 -22.54
CA THR A 703 8.51 4.56 -22.75
C THR A 703 9.56 3.98 -21.82
N PRO A 704 9.19 3.21 -20.78
CA PRO A 704 10.16 2.56 -19.93
C PRO A 704 10.95 1.58 -20.80
N ARG A 705 12.27 1.64 -20.68
CA ARG A 705 13.18 0.71 -21.32
C ARG A 705 13.94 -0.01 -20.23
N THR A 706 13.91 -1.32 -20.26
CA THR A 706 14.86 -2.12 -19.50
C THR A 706 16.21 -2.07 -20.20
N GLY A 707 17.28 -2.10 -19.42
CA GLY A 707 18.62 -2.08 -19.95
C GLY A 707 19.61 -2.47 -18.88
N LYS A 708 20.74 -3.02 -19.32
CA LYS A 708 21.84 -3.39 -18.44
C LYS A 708 22.74 -2.19 -18.30
N VAL A 709 23.01 -1.77 -17.07
CA VAL A 709 23.95 -0.67 -16.83
C VAL A 709 25.36 -1.25 -16.83
N VAL A 710 26.21 -0.72 -17.70
CA VAL A 710 27.64 -1.03 -17.75
C VAL A 710 28.42 0.22 -17.39
N THR A 711 29.14 0.17 -16.28
CA THR A 711 30.06 1.23 -15.87
C THR A 711 31.45 0.94 -16.43
N HIS A 712 31.92 1.74 -17.37
CA HIS A 712 33.27 1.64 -17.91
C HIS A 712 34.23 2.53 -17.13
N ARG A 713 35.38 1.97 -16.74
CA ARG A 713 36.46 2.68 -16.06
C ARG A 713 37.76 2.47 -16.83
N LEU A 714 38.35 3.56 -17.32
CA LEU A 714 39.62 3.54 -18.03
C LEU A 714 40.75 3.85 -17.06
N ILE A 715 41.63 2.88 -16.78
CA ILE A 715 42.61 2.97 -15.70
C ILE A 715 44.03 2.78 -16.24
N LEU A 716 44.89 3.76 -15.98
CA LEU A 716 46.34 3.68 -16.19
C LEU A 716 47.01 3.12 -14.95
N ASN A 717 47.56 1.91 -15.05
CA ASN A 717 48.29 1.27 -13.95
C ASN A 717 49.78 1.63 -14.04
N LEU A 718 50.38 1.94 -12.88
CA LEU A 718 51.76 2.37 -12.74
C LEU A 718 52.44 1.56 -11.64
N LYS A 719 53.64 1.07 -11.93
CA LYS A 719 54.40 0.27 -10.98
C LYS A 719 54.84 1.16 -9.82
N ARG A 720 54.70 0.66 -8.58
CA ARG A 720 55.21 1.37 -7.42
C ARG A 720 56.74 1.48 -7.51
N LYS A 721 57.24 2.71 -7.39
CA LYS A 721 58.67 3.06 -7.35
C LYS A 721 59.02 3.77 -6.03
N THR A 722 60.30 3.80 -5.71
CA THR A 722 60.89 4.48 -4.55
C THR A 722 61.63 5.73 -4.99
N THR A 723 61.98 6.60 -4.05
CA THR A 723 62.63 7.90 -4.34
C THR A 723 64.03 7.78 -4.95
N SER A 724 64.62 6.59 -4.99
CA SER A 724 65.92 6.29 -5.61
C SER A 724 65.80 5.69 -7.00
N ASP A 725 64.60 5.30 -7.43
CA ASP A 725 64.38 4.73 -8.76
C ASP A 725 64.35 5.85 -9.81
N LEU A 726 65.06 5.63 -10.92
CA LEU A 726 65.11 6.51 -12.07
C LEU A 726 64.60 5.77 -13.32
N PRO A 727 64.11 6.51 -14.34
CA PRO A 727 63.83 5.91 -15.63
C PRO A 727 65.12 5.46 -16.33
N ASP A 728 65.05 4.41 -17.12
CA ASP A 728 66.19 3.92 -17.91
C ASP A 728 66.63 5.03 -18.90
N GLY A 729 67.94 5.27 -19.01
CA GLY A 729 68.52 6.35 -19.82
C GLY A 729 68.56 7.74 -19.14
N TRP A 730 67.77 7.97 -18.09
CA TRP A 730 67.66 9.27 -17.41
C TRP A 730 68.42 9.30 -16.07
N SER A 731 69.73 9.54 -16.10
CA SER A 731 70.62 9.36 -14.93
C SER A 731 70.63 10.50 -13.89
N PHE A 732 70.00 11.65 -14.16
CA PHE A 732 70.09 12.82 -13.28
C PHE A 732 69.32 12.64 -11.96
N THR A 733 69.98 12.81 -10.81
CA THR A 733 69.37 12.57 -9.47
C THR A 733 68.97 13.84 -8.73
N GLY A 734 69.23 15.03 -9.28
CA GLY A 734 69.03 16.31 -8.58
C GLY A 734 67.57 16.80 -8.55
N SER A 735 66.69 16.25 -9.39
CA SER A 735 65.29 16.69 -9.48
C SER A 735 64.47 16.30 -8.23
N VAL A 736 63.97 17.32 -7.52
CA VAL A 736 63.12 17.12 -6.34
C VAL A 736 61.73 16.63 -6.73
N ARG A 737 61.21 17.07 -7.90
CA ARG A 737 59.95 16.57 -8.47
C ARG A 737 60.01 15.07 -8.74
N ALA A 738 61.09 14.59 -9.36
CA ALA A 738 61.30 13.17 -9.63
C ALA A 738 61.37 12.32 -8.35
N LYS A 739 62.02 12.83 -7.29
CA LYS A 739 62.06 12.15 -5.98
C LYS A 739 60.70 12.13 -5.28
N THR A 740 59.87 13.15 -5.49
CA THR A 740 58.54 13.23 -4.85
C THR A 740 57.57 12.28 -5.53
N GLU A 741 57.62 12.19 -6.87
CA GLU A 741 56.78 11.27 -7.64
C GLU A 741 57.62 10.39 -8.60
N PRO A 742 58.18 9.28 -8.10
CA PRO A 742 59.06 8.43 -8.90
C PRO A 742 58.30 7.48 -9.84
N ALA A 743 57.07 7.05 -9.50
CA ALA A 743 56.32 6.09 -10.32
C ALA A 743 55.89 6.71 -11.64
N PHE A 744 55.29 7.91 -11.58
CA PHE A 744 54.93 8.66 -12.78
C PHE A 744 56.17 9.13 -13.56
N ASN A 745 57.26 9.53 -12.89
CA ASN A 745 58.50 9.91 -13.56
C ASN A 745 59.12 8.76 -14.37
N CYS A 746 59.18 7.55 -13.79
CA CYS A 746 59.66 6.36 -14.51
C CYS A 746 58.78 6.04 -15.72
N TRP A 747 57.46 6.07 -15.55
CA TRP A 747 56.53 5.82 -16.67
C TRP A 747 56.65 6.88 -17.78
N LEU A 748 56.82 8.16 -17.42
CA LEU A 748 57.10 9.22 -18.41
C LEU A 748 58.42 8.94 -19.15
N GLY A 749 59.47 8.49 -18.47
CA GLY A 749 60.74 8.15 -19.14
C GLY A 749 60.61 6.96 -20.08
N GLU A 750 59.93 5.88 -19.65
CA GLU A 750 59.60 4.74 -20.52
C GLU A 750 58.78 5.18 -21.74
N THR A 751 57.92 6.18 -21.56
CA THR A 751 57.03 6.71 -22.59
C THR A 751 57.70 7.68 -23.56
N LEU A 752 58.71 8.43 -23.11
CA LEU A 752 59.47 9.38 -23.95
C LEU A 752 60.65 8.71 -24.66
N GLY A 753 61.13 7.57 -24.16
CA GLY A 753 62.29 6.87 -24.70
C GLY A 753 63.62 7.34 -24.11
N ASP A 754 64.72 6.91 -24.74
CA ASP A 754 66.07 7.30 -24.35
C ASP A 754 66.30 8.79 -24.65
N PRO A 755 66.74 9.62 -23.68
CA PRO A 755 66.99 11.04 -23.92
C PRO A 755 68.12 11.29 -24.94
N GLY A 756 68.94 10.29 -25.28
CA GLY A 756 69.94 10.36 -26.35
C GLY A 756 69.35 10.33 -27.77
N ASP A 757 68.12 9.82 -27.92
CA ASP A 757 67.41 9.78 -29.20
C ASP A 757 66.63 11.07 -29.50
N ILE A 758 66.50 11.94 -28.48
CA ILE A 758 65.92 13.28 -28.61
C ILE A 758 67.04 14.27 -28.93
N ARG A 759 67.11 14.70 -30.19
CA ARG A 759 68.22 15.51 -30.73
C ARG A 759 67.77 16.88 -31.20
N PHE A 760 68.67 17.86 -31.07
CA PHE A 760 68.44 19.22 -31.56
C PHE A 760 69.77 19.94 -31.82
N VAL A 761 69.70 21.04 -32.56
CA VAL A 761 70.87 21.85 -32.93
C VAL A 761 70.82 23.20 -32.20
N ILE A 762 71.91 23.52 -31.51
CA ILE A 762 72.12 24.84 -30.90
C ILE A 762 72.87 25.73 -31.89
N ARG A 763 72.32 26.93 -32.16
CA ARG A 763 72.97 27.94 -33.00
C ARG A 763 73.54 29.03 -32.11
N THR A 764 74.85 29.22 -32.16
CA THR A 764 75.54 30.27 -31.41
C THR A 764 76.12 31.30 -32.36
N ARG A 765 75.87 32.58 -32.08
CA ARG A 765 76.42 33.74 -32.81
C ARG A 765 77.01 34.74 -31.83
N GLU A 766 78.30 35.06 -31.99
CA GLU A 766 78.93 36.16 -31.26
C GLU A 766 78.38 37.51 -31.72
N THR A 767 78.27 38.47 -30.81
CA THR A 767 77.66 39.80 -31.05
C THR A 767 78.34 40.62 -32.14
N ASP A 768 79.62 40.31 -32.44
CA ASP A 768 80.47 41.03 -33.40
C ASP A 768 80.75 40.25 -34.70
N GLN A 769 80.17 39.05 -34.88
CA GLN A 769 80.42 38.18 -36.05
C GLN A 769 79.14 37.83 -36.83
N THR A 770 79.27 37.64 -38.15
CA THR A 770 78.17 37.24 -39.04
C THR A 770 78.02 35.73 -39.23
N GLY A 771 78.97 34.91 -38.76
CA GLY A 771 78.92 33.45 -38.87
C GLY A 771 78.19 32.79 -37.69
N GLU A 772 77.31 31.83 -37.99
CA GLU A 772 76.68 30.97 -36.98
C GLU A 772 77.49 29.67 -36.81
N VAL A 773 77.70 29.25 -35.57
CA VAL A 773 78.26 27.93 -35.23
C VAL A 773 77.10 27.03 -34.83
N LEU A 774 77.03 25.85 -35.45
CA LEU A 774 76.03 24.82 -35.17
C LEU A 774 76.64 23.75 -34.26
N VAL A 775 75.98 23.45 -33.14
CA VAL A 775 76.40 22.44 -32.17
C VAL A 775 75.28 21.43 -31.99
N ASP A 776 75.56 20.17 -32.34
CA ASP A 776 74.62 19.07 -32.14
C ASP A 776 74.60 18.67 -30.67
N LYS A 777 73.39 18.57 -30.10
CA LYS A 777 73.18 18.16 -28.71
C LYS A 777 72.02 17.17 -28.61
N THR A 778 72.03 16.42 -27.52
CA THR A 778 70.95 15.52 -27.12
C THR A 778 70.35 15.98 -25.80
N LEU A 779 69.15 15.51 -25.47
CA LEU A 779 68.54 15.84 -24.19
C LEU A 779 69.31 15.19 -23.01
N ALA A 780 70.04 14.10 -23.27
CA ALA A 780 70.91 13.43 -22.28
C ALA A 780 72.11 14.29 -21.83
N ASP A 781 72.49 15.30 -22.62
CA ASP A 781 73.56 16.26 -22.26
C ASP A 781 73.12 17.27 -21.17
N PHE A 782 71.83 17.25 -20.78
CA PHE A 782 71.22 18.17 -19.85
C PHE A 782 70.69 17.43 -18.61
N ASP A 783 70.89 18.04 -17.45
CA ASP A 783 70.51 17.50 -16.14
C ASP A 783 68.97 17.60 -15.90
N LEU A 784 68.16 16.97 -16.74
CA LEU A 784 66.70 16.98 -16.66
C LEU A 784 66.14 15.59 -16.37
N GLN A 785 64.95 15.55 -15.76
CA GLN A 785 64.12 14.34 -15.64
C GLN A 785 62.81 14.51 -16.43
N PRO A 786 62.15 13.41 -16.86
CA PRO A 786 60.91 13.48 -17.63
C PRO A 786 59.81 14.33 -16.97
N ILE A 787 59.65 14.21 -15.66
CA ILE A 787 58.65 14.97 -14.90
C ILE A 787 58.93 16.47 -14.88
N ASP A 788 60.20 16.88 -15.03
CA ASP A 788 60.57 18.29 -15.09
C ASP A 788 60.04 18.94 -16.36
N ILE A 789 60.17 18.23 -17.49
CA ILE A 789 59.65 18.63 -18.80
C ILE A 789 58.12 18.58 -18.80
N TYR A 790 57.52 17.50 -18.28
CA TYR A 790 56.07 17.36 -18.17
C TYR A 790 55.42 18.49 -17.36
N SER A 791 56.11 19.02 -16.36
CA SER A 791 55.54 20.03 -15.46
C SER A 791 55.73 21.49 -15.91
N MET A 792 56.40 21.74 -17.04
CA MET A 792 56.64 23.11 -17.56
C MET A 792 55.37 23.77 -18.11
N PRO A 793 54.88 24.87 -17.51
CA PRO A 793 53.65 25.55 -17.93
C PRO A 793 53.78 26.41 -19.20
N GLY A 794 54.99 26.87 -19.55
CA GLY A 794 55.28 27.84 -20.62
C GLY A 794 55.40 27.27 -22.03
N GLN A 795 54.88 26.07 -22.29
CA GLN A 795 54.97 25.37 -23.58
C GLN A 795 56.44 25.10 -24.02
N MET A 796 56.68 25.03 -25.33
CA MET A 796 57.98 24.75 -25.97
C MET A 796 59.05 25.77 -25.57
N ASP A 797 58.66 27.04 -25.50
CA ASP A 797 59.57 28.17 -25.31
C ASP A 797 60.29 28.10 -23.95
N GLU A 798 59.59 27.68 -22.90
CA GLU A 798 60.20 27.53 -21.58
C GLU A 798 61.29 26.45 -21.56
N LEU A 799 61.10 25.32 -22.23
CA LEU A 799 62.16 24.30 -22.33
C LEU A 799 63.31 24.81 -23.18
N VAL A 800 63.04 25.46 -24.31
CA VAL A 800 64.10 26.04 -25.16
C VAL A 800 64.96 27.01 -24.36
N GLN A 801 64.33 27.93 -23.62
CA GLN A 801 65.07 28.87 -22.76
C GLN A 801 65.79 28.15 -21.62
N THR A 802 65.22 27.08 -21.07
CA THR A 802 65.86 26.26 -20.04
C THR A 802 67.12 25.56 -20.57
N LEU A 803 67.05 24.96 -21.76
CA LEU A 803 68.18 24.31 -22.43
C LEU A 803 69.27 25.33 -22.77
N ILE A 804 68.90 26.51 -23.26
CA ILE A 804 69.83 27.64 -23.46
C ILE A 804 70.48 28.01 -22.12
N GLY A 805 69.71 28.15 -21.04
CA GLY A 805 70.23 28.48 -19.71
C GLY A 805 71.25 27.45 -19.19
N PHE A 806 70.98 26.15 -19.38
CA PHE A 806 71.95 25.10 -19.04
C PHE A 806 73.19 25.13 -19.91
N TYR A 807 73.03 25.32 -21.22
CA TYR A 807 74.16 25.42 -22.14
C TYR A 807 75.08 26.59 -21.77
N ARG A 808 74.51 27.75 -21.40
CA ARG A 808 75.28 28.90 -20.89
C ARG A 808 76.05 28.57 -19.62
N LEU A 809 75.46 27.80 -18.70
CA LEU A 809 76.12 27.37 -17.46
C LEU A 809 77.28 26.41 -17.75
N GLN A 810 77.11 25.47 -18.68
CA GLN A 810 78.13 24.47 -19.05
C GLN A 810 79.32 25.10 -19.79
N GLU A 811 79.07 25.95 -20.78
CA GLU A 811 80.11 26.57 -21.63
C GLU A 811 80.65 27.90 -21.06
N GLN A 812 80.08 28.38 -19.95
CA GLN A 812 80.38 29.70 -19.36
C GLN A 812 80.20 30.89 -20.33
N ASP A 813 79.27 30.77 -21.28
CA ASP A 813 78.99 31.78 -22.31
C ASP A 813 77.73 32.59 -21.98
N PHE A 814 77.93 33.80 -21.49
CA PHE A 814 76.86 34.74 -21.11
C PHE A 814 76.66 35.90 -22.09
N HIS A 815 77.38 35.92 -23.22
CA HIS A 815 77.40 37.08 -24.12
C HIS A 815 76.88 36.77 -25.52
N SER A 816 77.03 35.53 -26.00
CA SER A 816 76.57 35.17 -27.34
C SER A 816 75.05 35.14 -27.47
N ILE A 817 74.55 35.32 -28.70
CA ILE A 817 73.15 35.06 -29.05
C ILE A 817 73.02 33.58 -29.35
N ILE A 818 72.20 32.89 -28.56
CA ILE A 818 71.95 31.46 -28.67
C ILE A 818 70.49 31.25 -29.04
N THR A 819 70.24 30.47 -30.09
CA THR A 819 68.90 30.08 -30.51
C THR A 819 68.82 28.57 -30.74
N ILE A 820 67.65 28.00 -30.46
CA ILE A 820 67.32 26.62 -30.75
C ILE A 820 66.01 26.66 -31.54
N ASP A 821 66.00 26.04 -32.71
CA ASP A 821 64.76 25.78 -33.43
C ASP A 821 64.26 24.40 -33.00
N PRO A 822 63.07 24.28 -32.40
CA PRO A 822 62.56 23.00 -31.89
C PRO A 822 62.34 21.92 -32.95
N GLU A 823 62.20 22.29 -34.23
CA GLU A 823 61.97 21.36 -35.34
C GLU A 823 63.28 20.85 -35.96
N ASP A 824 64.40 21.53 -35.71
CA ASP A 824 65.68 21.17 -36.33
C ASP A 824 66.37 20.00 -35.63
N VAL A 825 66.75 19.01 -36.44
CA VAL A 825 67.57 17.85 -36.05
C VAL A 825 68.88 17.82 -36.86
N PRO A 826 69.95 17.21 -36.34
CA PRO A 826 71.22 17.10 -37.06
C PRO A 826 71.06 16.44 -38.44
N SER A 827 71.67 17.05 -39.47
CA SER A 827 71.49 16.65 -40.88
C SER A 827 72.08 15.28 -41.26
N ASP A 828 72.92 14.71 -40.40
CA ASP A 828 73.56 13.40 -40.56
C ASP A 828 72.74 12.24 -39.99
N ALA A 829 71.57 12.51 -39.40
CA ALA A 829 70.74 11.50 -38.74
C ALA A 829 69.98 10.61 -39.74
N THR A 830 70.41 9.36 -39.89
CA THR A 830 69.81 8.35 -40.78
C THR A 830 68.56 7.67 -40.23
N ASP A 831 68.34 7.77 -38.92
CA ASP A 831 67.32 6.98 -38.20
C ASP A 831 66.14 7.81 -37.66
N HIS A 832 65.89 8.99 -38.23
CA HIS A 832 64.78 9.90 -37.85
C HIS A 832 64.65 10.12 -36.32
N PRO A 833 65.66 10.76 -35.69
CA PRO A 833 65.63 11.06 -34.25
C PRO A 833 64.46 11.99 -33.91
N MET A 834 63.96 11.89 -32.69
CA MET A 834 62.84 12.72 -32.21
C MET A 834 63.31 14.15 -32.00
N SER A 835 62.65 15.11 -32.65
CA SER A 835 62.88 16.54 -32.42
C SER A 835 62.29 16.99 -31.07
N LEU A 836 62.72 18.15 -30.57
CA LEU A 836 62.10 18.77 -29.40
C LEU A 836 60.61 19.04 -29.64
N ALA A 837 60.24 19.42 -30.87
CA ALA A 837 58.86 19.70 -31.27
C ALA A 837 57.94 18.47 -31.15
N GLU A 838 58.43 17.32 -31.59
CA GLU A 838 57.71 16.05 -31.54
C GLU A 838 57.59 15.53 -30.11
N MET A 839 58.69 15.55 -29.34
CA MET A 839 58.68 15.17 -27.93
C MET A 839 57.63 15.99 -27.15
N PHE A 840 57.60 17.30 -27.34
CA PHE A 840 56.61 18.14 -26.68
C PHE A 840 55.18 17.89 -27.12
N THR A 841 54.98 17.53 -28.39
CA THR A 841 53.66 17.15 -28.88
C THR A 841 53.18 15.87 -28.20
N LEU A 842 54.08 14.89 -28.00
CA LEU A 842 53.82 13.69 -27.22
C LEU A 842 53.45 14.02 -25.76
N VAL A 843 54.26 14.85 -25.09
CA VAL A 843 53.99 15.34 -23.72
C VAL A 843 52.65 16.07 -23.65
N ARG A 844 52.28 16.87 -24.66
CA ARG A 844 51.01 17.59 -24.72
C ARG A 844 49.82 16.61 -24.77
N HIS A 845 49.90 15.55 -25.56
CA HIS A 845 48.85 14.52 -25.58
C HIS A 845 48.71 13.82 -24.23
N ILE A 846 49.83 13.54 -23.56
CA ILE A 846 49.82 12.98 -22.19
C ILE A 846 49.17 13.96 -21.20
N ARG A 847 49.53 15.26 -21.23
CA ARG A 847 48.91 16.28 -20.37
C ARG A 847 47.41 16.39 -20.59
N ASN A 848 46.96 16.41 -21.85
CA ASN A 848 45.55 16.49 -22.18
C ASN A 848 44.78 15.24 -21.73
N MET A 849 45.36 14.05 -21.93
CA MET A 849 44.81 12.78 -21.45
C MET A 849 44.65 12.78 -19.93
N LEU A 850 45.60 13.37 -19.20
CA LEU A 850 45.62 13.38 -17.74
C LEU A 850 44.86 14.55 -17.10
N SER A 851 44.40 15.53 -17.89
CA SER A 851 43.82 16.79 -17.40
C SER A 851 42.73 16.63 -16.34
N ASN A 852 41.81 15.67 -16.53
CA ASN A 852 40.71 15.36 -15.62
C ASN A 852 40.88 14.00 -14.90
N ALA A 853 42.02 13.33 -15.09
CA ALA A 853 42.26 12.05 -14.45
C ALA A 853 42.38 12.24 -12.94
N ARG A 854 41.88 11.28 -12.15
CA ARG A 854 42.03 11.26 -10.69
C ARG A 854 42.86 10.07 -10.26
N MET A 855 43.45 10.16 -9.08
CA MET A 855 44.10 9.01 -8.47
C MET A 855 43.08 7.89 -8.23
N ALA A 856 43.44 6.67 -8.61
CA ALA A 856 42.63 5.48 -8.39
C ALA A 856 43.05 4.76 -7.10
N GLY A 857 42.08 4.14 -6.43
CA GLY A 857 42.28 3.33 -5.23
C GLY A 857 41.66 1.94 -5.37
N ALA A 858 41.74 1.15 -4.31
CA ALA A 858 41.24 -0.22 -4.32
C ALA A 858 39.71 -0.35 -4.52
N SER A 859 38.92 0.72 -4.31
CA SER A 859 37.48 0.74 -4.61
C SER A 859 37.17 0.88 -6.11
N ASP A 860 38.08 1.47 -6.89
CA ASP A 860 37.87 1.67 -8.33
C ASP A 860 37.93 0.36 -9.15
N PHE A 861 38.46 -0.71 -8.55
CA PHE A 861 38.56 -2.05 -9.13
C PHE A 861 37.44 -3.00 -8.65
N ARG A 862 36.38 -2.48 -8.04
CA ARG A 862 35.22 -3.25 -7.56
C ARG A 862 34.01 -3.05 -8.45
N LYS A 863 32.96 -3.85 -8.21
CA LYS A 863 31.65 -3.61 -8.82
C LYS A 863 31.09 -2.29 -8.33
N ALA A 864 30.46 -1.50 -9.20
CA ALA A 864 30.01 -0.14 -8.90
C ALA A 864 28.94 -0.05 -7.78
N ASP A 865 28.20 -1.13 -7.53
CA ASP A 865 27.12 -1.23 -6.54
C ASP A 865 27.56 -1.91 -5.22
N GLU A 866 28.81 -2.32 -5.09
CA GLU A 866 29.35 -2.87 -3.83
C GLU A 866 29.60 -1.75 -2.80
N GLU A 867 29.08 -1.91 -1.58
CA GLU A 867 29.23 -0.91 -0.52
C GLU A 867 30.70 -0.62 -0.17
N GLU A 868 31.05 0.67 -0.14
CA GLU A 868 32.37 1.14 0.22
C GLU A 868 32.54 1.09 1.75
N SER A 869 33.54 0.35 2.24
CA SER A 869 33.87 0.32 3.68
C SER A 869 34.32 1.71 4.15
N LEU A 870 33.56 2.31 5.08
CA LEU A 870 33.80 3.66 5.59
C LEU A 870 35.16 3.84 6.29
N ALA A 871 35.80 2.76 6.74
CA ALA A 871 37.06 2.82 7.50
C ALA A 871 38.32 2.81 6.62
N ASN A 872 38.25 2.24 5.41
CA ASN A 872 39.39 2.18 4.47
C ASN A 872 38.91 1.94 3.02
N ALA A 873 38.23 2.95 2.46
CA ALA A 873 37.63 2.91 1.13
C ALA A 873 38.63 2.59 0.00
N GLY A 874 39.85 3.14 0.06
CA GLY A 874 40.85 3.06 -1.03
C GLY A 874 42.09 2.21 -0.77
N MET A 875 42.32 1.72 0.45
CA MET A 875 43.51 0.93 0.86
C MET A 875 44.86 1.60 0.56
N TYR A 876 44.93 2.93 0.70
CA TYR A 876 46.12 3.73 0.40
C TYR A 876 47.23 3.60 1.47
N GLU A 877 48.50 3.64 1.04
CA GLU A 877 49.68 3.71 1.90
C GLU A 877 49.97 5.17 2.33
N ILE A 878 49.13 5.71 3.21
CA ILE A 878 49.15 7.14 3.58
C ILE A 878 50.45 7.55 4.23
N ALA A 879 51.03 6.73 5.11
CA ALA A 879 52.23 7.08 5.85
C ALA A 879 53.44 7.31 4.93
N GLU A 880 53.57 6.49 3.89
CA GLU A 880 54.61 6.63 2.86
C GLU A 880 54.38 7.89 2.02
N PHE A 881 53.14 8.12 1.57
CA PHE A 881 52.80 9.26 0.73
C PHE A 881 52.97 10.59 1.47
N GLU A 882 52.52 10.68 2.72
CA GLU A 882 52.70 11.86 3.57
C GLU A 882 54.17 12.15 3.83
N ALA A 883 55.01 11.13 4.02
CA ALA A 883 56.45 11.30 4.19
C ALA A 883 57.11 11.91 2.93
N ARG A 884 56.74 11.44 1.73
CA ARG A 884 57.23 12.01 0.46
C ARG A 884 56.83 13.47 0.27
N ILE A 885 55.56 13.78 0.49
CA ILE A 885 55.04 15.15 0.37
C ILE A 885 55.65 16.09 1.43
N ASN A 886 55.86 15.60 2.64
CA ASN A 886 56.54 16.39 3.68
C ASN A 886 58.01 16.63 3.34
N ALA A 887 58.72 15.64 2.77
CA ALA A 887 60.08 15.81 2.30
C ALA A 887 60.19 16.90 1.23
N ALA A 888 59.22 16.98 0.30
CA ALA A 888 59.15 18.07 -0.68
C ALA A 888 59.00 19.46 -0.02
N ARG A 889 58.15 19.59 1.01
CA ARG A 889 58.04 20.82 1.80
C ARG A 889 59.35 21.18 2.51
N THR A 890 60.07 20.19 3.02
CA THR A 890 61.38 20.41 3.64
C THR A 890 62.41 20.85 2.60
N SER A 891 62.43 20.25 1.41
CA SER A 891 63.31 20.69 0.31
C SER A 891 63.05 22.14 -0.11
N LEU A 892 61.78 22.57 -0.13
CA LEU A 892 61.44 23.98 -0.37
C LEU A 892 62.00 24.91 0.71
N GLN A 893 61.96 24.51 1.97
CA GLN A 893 62.59 25.29 3.05
C GLN A 893 64.11 25.36 2.90
N LEU A 894 64.75 24.24 2.55
CA LEU A 894 66.19 24.19 2.35
C LEU A 894 66.64 25.10 1.21
N PHE A 895 65.89 25.13 0.10
CA PHE A 895 66.13 26.06 -1.00
C PHE A 895 66.02 27.53 -0.55
N ILE A 896 64.95 27.89 0.18
CA ILE A 896 64.78 29.25 0.72
C ILE A 896 65.99 29.63 1.60
N ASN A 897 66.38 28.76 2.52
CA ASN A 897 67.50 29.02 3.42
C ASN A 897 68.83 29.17 2.67
N GLN A 898 69.06 28.36 1.63
CA GLN A 898 70.25 28.45 0.80
C GLN A 898 70.33 29.81 0.10
N VAL A 899 69.27 30.22 -0.60
CA VAL A 899 69.25 31.50 -1.34
C VAL A 899 69.33 32.71 -0.38
N GLU A 900 68.72 32.63 0.81
CA GLU A 900 68.82 33.70 1.82
C GLU A 900 70.21 33.84 2.44
N SER A 901 71.02 32.77 2.43
CA SER A 901 72.38 32.80 2.98
C SER A 901 73.41 33.46 2.05
N GLU A 902 73.04 33.72 0.80
CA GLU A 902 73.88 34.40 -0.18
C GLU A 902 74.11 35.87 0.21
N SER A 903 75.37 36.30 0.24
CA SER A 903 75.75 37.63 0.76
C SER A 903 75.11 38.79 0.01
N TYR A 904 74.87 38.64 -1.30
CA TYR A 904 74.22 39.64 -2.15
C TYR A 904 72.68 39.66 -2.00
N ILE A 905 72.07 38.61 -1.43
CA ILE A 905 70.64 38.58 -1.09
C ILE A 905 70.42 39.15 0.31
N SER A 906 71.24 38.76 1.29
CA SER A 906 71.13 39.25 2.67
C SER A 906 71.29 40.77 2.76
N SER A 907 72.20 41.36 1.96
CA SER A 907 72.41 42.81 1.91
C SER A 907 71.19 43.58 1.38
N VAL A 908 70.43 43.00 0.44
CA VAL A 908 69.19 43.58 -0.09
C VAL A 908 68.03 43.38 0.89
N ALA A 909 67.94 42.19 1.50
CA ALA A 909 66.87 41.84 2.43
C ALA A 909 66.89 42.71 3.71
N ASP A 910 68.07 43.05 4.22
CA ASP A 910 68.24 43.90 5.41
C ASP A 910 68.21 45.41 5.08
N GLY A 911 67.97 45.78 3.80
CA GLY A 911 67.87 47.16 3.35
C GLY A 911 69.19 47.95 3.37
N SER A 912 70.33 47.25 3.44
CA SER A 912 71.65 47.85 3.55
C SER A 912 72.17 48.45 2.24
N VAL A 913 71.72 47.90 1.08
CA VAL A 913 72.09 48.34 -0.27
C VAL A 913 70.88 48.17 -1.19
N SER A 914 70.64 49.11 -2.13
CA SER A 914 69.63 48.92 -3.18
C SER A 914 70.05 47.81 -4.14
N ALA A 915 69.11 46.99 -4.63
CA ALA A 915 69.40 45.94 -5.62
C ALA A 915 70.07 46.47 -6.91
N GLU A 916 69.98 47.77 -7.16
CA GLU A 916 70.58 48.46 -8.31
C GLU A 916 72.04 48.90 -8.06
N GLU A 917 72.48 48.92 -6.80
CA GLU A 917 73.82 49.36 -6.39
C GLU A 917 74.79 48.19 -6.12
N ILE A 918 74.31 46.95 -6.27
CA ILE A 918 75.13 45.73 -6.08
C ILE A 918 76.05 45.52 -7.27
N ILE A 919 77.32 45.24 -6.97
CA ILE A 919 78.34 44.84 -7.94
C ILE A 919 78.47 43.32 -7.85
N LEU A 920 78.06 42.61 -8.91
CA LEU A 920 78.11 41.15 -8.98
C LEU A 920 79.44 40.71 -9.61
N THR A 921 80.10 39.74 -8.99
CA THR A 921 81.28 39.08 -9.56
C THR A 921 80.88 37.90 -10.47
N THR A 922 81.84 37.38 -11.24
CA THR A 922 81.61 36.16 -12.05
C THR A 922 81.25 34.94 -11.18
N ALA A 923 81.78 34.86 -9.95
CA ALA A 923 81.41 33.81 -9.00
C ALA A 923 79.95 33.97 -8.55
N ASP A 924 79.53 35.18 -8.17
CA ASP A 924 78.14 35.47 -7.79
C ASP A 924 77.16 35.12 -8.92
N MET A 925 77.53 35.38 -10.18
CA MET A 925 76.71 35.01 -11.33
C MET A 925 76.56 33.49 -11.50
N ASN A 926 77.61 32.71 -11.26
CA ASN A 926 77.51 31.25 -11.28
C ASN A 926 76.60 30.75 -10.15
N ASP A 927 76.71 31.32 -8.95
CA ASP A 927 75.86 30.97 -7.81
C ASP A 927 74.38 31.34 -8.06
N ILE A 928 74.11 32.50 -8.67
CA ILE A 928 72.76 32.92 -9.08
C ILE A 928 72.16 31.90 -10.06
N ILE A 929 72.90 31.54 -11.12
CA ILE A 929 72.40 30.62 -12.14
C ILE A 929 72.23 29.21 -11.57
N GLN A 930 73.15 28.77 -10.70
CA GLN A 930 73.02 27.49 -10.00
C GLN A 930 71.77 27.47 -9.09
N ASN A 931 71.51 28.54 -8.34
CA ASN A 931 70.31 28.66 -7.52
C ASN A 931 69.03 28.73 -8.39
N LEU A 932 69.06 29.39 -9.55
CA LEU A 932 67.97 29.37 -10.52
C LEU A 932 67.73 27.97 -11.11
N SER A 933 68.78 27.16 -11.30
CA SER A 933 68.65 25.76 -11.74
C SER A 933 67.99 24.89 -10.66
N ILE A 934 68.33 25.09 -9.39
CA ILE A 934 67.63 24.44 -8.26
C ILE A 934 66.16 24.91 -8.21
N GLY A 935 65.91 26.18 -8.50
CA GLY A 935 64.57 26.73 -8.62
C GLY A 935 63.73 26.03 -9.71
N LEU A 936 64.32 25.67 -10.85
CA LEU A 936 63.66 24.86 -11.87
C LEU A 936 63.25 23.49 -11.32
N TYR A 937 64.14 22.78 -10.63
CA TYR A 937 63.84 21.47 -10.03
C TYR A 937 62.80 21.54 -8.90
N MET A 938 62.60 22.72 -8.31
CA MET A 938 61.53 23.02 -7.36
C MET A 938 60.20 23.43 -8.03
N GLY A 939 60.15 23.48 -9.37
CA GLY A 939 58.93 23.79 -10.12
C GLY A 939 58.58 25.28 -10.20
N PHE A 940 59.58 26.17 -10.14
CA PHE A 940 59.37 27.58 -10.42
C PHE A 940 59.41 27.85 -11.94
N PRO A 941 58.31 28.33 -12.54
CA PRO A 941 58.25 28.58 -13.98
C PRO A 941 59.28 29.61 -14.41
N ASN A 942 59.86 29.41 -15.60
CA ASN A 942 60.86 30.30 -16.21
C ASN A 942 62.09 30.58 -15.34
N SER A 943 62.38 29.76 -14.31
CA SER A 943 63.52 30.00 -13.42
C SER A 943 64.84 30.10 -14.19
N MET A 944 65.02 29.28 -15.23
CA MET A 944 66.21 29.24 -16.08
C MET A 944 66.15 30.11 -17.34
N ASN A 945 65.15 30.98 -17.50
CA ASN A 945 65.11 31.93 -18.61
C ASN A 945 66.01 33.13 -18.29
N LEU A 946 67.30 33.08 -18.66
CA LEU A 946 68.29 34.07 -18.25
C LEU A 946 68.23 35.36 -19.12
N PRO A 947 67.89 36.54 -18.57
CA PRO A 947 67.79 37.81 -19.31
C PRO A 947 69.16 38.46 -19.53
N VAL A 948 70.10 37.74 -20.13
CA VAL A 948 71.49 38.20 -20.33
C VAL A 948 71.73 38.92 -21.66
N VAL A 949 70.77 38.87 -22.60
CA VAL A 949 70.92 39.41 -23.97
C VAL A 949 70.03 40.64 -24.19
N GLY A 950 70.55 41.66 -24.88
CA GLY A 950 69.79 42.84 -25.32
C GLY A 950 69.99 44.11 -24.47
N HIS A 951 70.86 44.05 -23.47
CA HIS A 951 71.22 45.19 -22.64
C HIS A 951 72.46 45.92 -23.19
N ALA A 952 72.42 47.26 -23.20
CA ALA A 952 73.55 48.08 -23.65
C ALA A 952 74.73 48.10 -22.65
N ASP A 953 74.46 47.73 -21.39
CA ASP A 953 75.43 47.59 -20.29
C ASP A 953 75.41 46.13 -19.78
N PRO A 954 76.56 45.40 -19.79
CA PRO A 954 76.66 44.04 -19.24
C PRO A 954 76.19 43.91 -17.79
N LEU A 955 76.30 44.97 -16.98
CA LEU A 955 75.83 45.00 -15.59
C LEU A 955 74.30 44.95 -15.48
N GLU A 956 73.58 45.39 -16.51
CA GLU A 956 72.12 45.41 -16.53
C GLU A 956 71.53 43.99 -16.67
N GLY A 957 72.14 43.13 -17.48
CA GLY A 957 71.76 41.71 -17.61
C GLY A 957 72.04 40.90 -16.35
N GLN A 958 73.15 41.19 -15.65
CA GLN A 958 73.46 40.58 -14.35
C GLN A 958 72.42 40.98 -13.28
N ARG A 959 72.05 42.26 -13.22
CA ARG A 959 70.98 42.75 -12.33
C ARG A 959 69.62 42.15 -12.66
N ALA A 960 69.33 41.91 -13.94
CA ALA A 960 68.10 41.25 -14.36
C ALA A 960 68.02 39.79 -13.85
N CYS A 961 69.14 39.04 -13.90
CA CYS A 961 69.23 37.69 -13.32
C CYS A 961 69.03 37.70 -11.79
N LEU A 962 69.62 38.69 -11.09
CA LEU A 962 69.40 38.86 -9.65
C LEU A 962 67.92 39.16 -9.32
N LYS A 963 67.27 40.05 -10.08
CA LYS A 963 65.83 40.35 -9.95
C LYS A 963 64.97 39.10 -10.15
N GLN A 964 65.36 38.24 -11.09
CA GLN A 964 64.68 36.96 -11.32
C GLN A 964 64.83 36.00 -10.14
N LEU A 965 66.04 35.82 -9.60
CA LEU A 965 66.27 35.01 -8.40
C LEU A 965 65.48 35.53 -7.19
N MET A 966 65.42 36.85 -7.00
CA MET A 966 64.58 37.47 -5.97
C MET A 966 63.07 37.21 -6.20
N GLY A 967 62.63 37.21 -7.46
CA GLY A 967 61.26 36.85 -7.85
C GLY A 967 60.93 35.40 -7.50
N VAL A 968 61.85 34.46 -7.82
CA VAL A 968 61.75 33.05 -7.46
C VAL A 968 61.72 32.87 -5.93
N LEU A 969 62.59 33.56 -5.19
CA LEU A 969 62.61 33.50 -3.72
C LEU A 969 61.29 34.01 -3.10
N LYS A 970 60.73 35.11 -3.64
CA LYS A 970 59.45 35.65 -3.18
C LYS A 970 58.31 34.65 -3.38
N GLU A 971 58.25 34.01 -4.54
CA GLU A 971 57.26 32.98 -4.84
C GLU A 971 57.48 31.72 -3.98
N ALA A 972 58.74 31.32 -3.75
CA ALA A 972 59.09 30.20 -2.87
C ALA A 972 58.58 30.39 -1.44
N LYS A 973 58.80 31.58 -0.86
CA LYS A 973 58.29 31.94 0.48
C LYS A 973 56.77 31.92 0.54
N LYS A 974 56.11 32.41 -0.51
CA LYS A 974 54.65 32.38 -0.63
C LYS A 974 54.12 30.94 -0.63
N ARG A 975 54.61 30.10 -1.56
CA ARG A 975 54.22 28.68 -1.64
C ARG A 975 54.49 27.93 -0.34
N LYS A 976 55.62 28.20 0.32
CA LYS A 976 55.97 27.58 1.61
C LYS A 976 54.96 27.92 2.70
N THR A 977 54.59 29.19 2.82
CA THR A 977 53.61 29.66 3.81
C THR A 977 52.24 29.01 3.59
N GLU A 978 51.78 28.97 2.33
CA GLU A 978 50.52 28.33 1.96
C GLU A 978 50.57 26.82 2.21
N ALA A 979 51.68 26.15 1.90
CA ALA A 979 51.87 24.71 2.11
C ALA A 979 51.95 24.32 3.59
N ASP A 980 52.55 25.15 4.43
CA ASP A 980 52.54 24.94 5.88
C ASP A 980 51.13 25.04 6.46
N LYS A 981 50.35 26.02 6.00
CA LYS A 981 48.95 26.18 6.39
C LYS A 981 48.10 24.98 5.93
N ALA A 982 48.27 24.53 4.69
CA ALA A 982 47.57 23.38 4.15
C ALA A 982 47.92 22.08 4.91
N PHE A 983 49.21 21.88 5.24
CA PHE A 983 49.66 20.72 6.00
C PHE A 983 49.06 20.68 7.41
N ALA A 984 49.02 21.82 8.10
CA ALA A 984 48.41 21.93 9.43
C ALA A 984 46.89 21.66 9.41
N ALA A 985 46.25 21.83 8.25
CA ALA A 985 44.81 21.62 8.05
C ALA A 985 44.45 20.23 7.48
N LEU A 986 45.39 19.27 7.43
CA LEU A 986 45.11 17.94 6.90
C LEU A 986 44.03 17.21 7.75
N PRO A 987 43.01 16.62 7.11
CA PRO A 987 41.92 15.93 7.80
C PRO A 987 42.42 14.67 8.53
N PRO A 988 41.77 14.21 9.62
CA PRO A 988 42.24 13.07 10.40
C PRO A 988 42.42 11.80 9.57
N ALA A 989 43.34 10.93 9.98
CA ALA A 989 43.71 9.71 9.25
C ALA A 989 42.56 8.70 9.06
N THR A 990 41.44 8.88 9.76
CA THR A 990 40.21 8.11 9.56
C THR A 990 39.51 8.43 8.24
N ASN A 991 39.62 9.66 7.73
CA ASN A 991 39.07 10.04 6.42
C ASN A 991 40.15 9.95 5.34
N GLN A 992 40.52 8.71 5.02
CA GLN A 992 41.68 8.39 4.20
C GLN A 992 41.63 9.00 2.80
N ARG A 993 40.50 8.88 2.10
CA ARG A 993 40.34 9.39 0.72
C ARG A 993 40.54 10.91 0.66
N LEU A 994 39.82 11.64 1.50
CA LEU A 994 39.95 13.10 1.59
C LEU A 994 41.36 13.52 2.02
N ARG A 995 42.01 12.76 2.92
CA ARG A 995 43.39 13.05 3.34
C ARG A 995 44.38 12.90 2.17
N VAL A 996 44.24 11.87 1.33
CA VAL A 996 45.11 11.70 0.17
C VAL A 996 44.87 12.76 -0.89
N GLU A 997 43.62 13.11 -1.19
CA GLU A 997 43.28 14.25 -2.08
C GLU A 997 43.94 15.55 -1.60
N LYS A 998 43.88 15.83 -0.28
CA LYS A 998 44.54 17.01 0.30
C LYS A 998 46.07 16.95 0.30
N LEU A 999 46.67 15.76 0.38
CA LEU A 999 48.12 15.59 0.23
C LEU A 999 48.56 15.82 -1.23
N GLU A 1000 47.78 15.39 -2.21
CA GLU A 1000 48.01 15.67 -3.63
C GLU A 1000 47.90 17.17 -3.95
N GLU A 1001 46.85 17.84 -3.45
CA GLU A 1001 46.71 19.30 -3.53
C GLU A 1001 47.93 20.01 -2.93
N LEU A 1002 48.46 19.51 -1.81
CA LEU A 1002 49.65 20.07 -1.18
C LEU A 1002 50.90 19.91 -2.04
N GLY A 1003 51.10 18.75 -2.67
CA GLY A 1003 52.18 18.54 -3.65
C GLY A 1003 52.09 19.53 -4.81
N THR A 1004 50.89 19.74 -5.33
CA THR A 1004 50.60 20.72 -6.40
C THR A 1004 50.89 22.16 -5.94
N LEU A 1005 50.64 22.48 -4.68
CA LEU A 1005 50.94 23.80 -4.10
C LEU A 1005 52.45 24.07 -3.99
N VAL A 1006 53.25 23.04 -3.67
CA VAL A 1006 54.72 23.14 -3.57
C VAL A 1006 55.33 23.33 -4.97
N PHE A 1007 55.01 22.45 -5.92
CA PHE A 1007 55.66 22.40 -7.23
C PHE A 1007 54.94 23.17 -8.34
N GLY A 1008 53.72 23.64 -8.12
CA GLY A 1008 52.92 24.41 -9.08
C GLY A 1008 51.85 23.60 -9.82
N LYS A 1009 50.98 24.33 -10.53
CA LYS A 1009 49.86 23.78 -11.33
C LYS A 1009 50.39 22.98 -12.51
N GLY A 1010 50.51 21.67 -12.35
CA GLY A 1010 51.04 20.76 -13.37
C GLY A 1010 51.72 19.52 -12.78
N PHE A 1011 52.22 19.63 -11.54
CA PHE A 1011 52.76 18.49 -10.81
C PHE A 1011 51.64 17.68 -10.17
N ARG A 1012 51.73 16.35 -10.25
CA ARG A 1012 50.86 15.40 -9.56
C ARG A 1012 51.68 14.32 -8.89
N ALA A 1013 51.28 13.91 -7.69
CA ALA A 1013 51.90 12.83 -6.94
C ALA A 1013 50.86 11.75 -6.65
N LEU A 1014 51.27 10.49 -6.72
CA LEU A 1014 50.41 9.33 -6.62
C LEU A 1014 50.71 8.55 -5.34
N ALA A 1015 49.65 8.25 -4.60
CA ALA A 1015 49.73 7.32 -3.48
C ALA A 1015 49.62 5.88 -4.00
N ALA A 1016 50.47 5.00 -3.45
CA ALA A 1016 50.32 3.57 -3.68
C ALA A 1016 49.13 3.04 -2.87
N PHE A 1017 48.47 2.00 -3.37
CA PHE A 1017 47.44 1.28 -2.63
C PHE A 1017 47.67 -0.23 -2.69
N SER A 1018 47.17 -0.92 -1.66
CA SER A 1018 47.24 -2.38 -1.56
C SER A 1018 45.98 -3.04 -2.14
N LYS A 1019 46.14 -4.29 -2.58
CA LYS A 1019 45.10 -5.03 -3.30
C LYS A 1019 43.83 -5.27 -2.46
N HIS A 1020 42.68 -4.94 -3.05
CA HIS A 1020 41.42 -5.66 -2.78
C HIS A 1020 41.48 -7.05 -3.46
N ASP A 1021 40.51 -7.94 -3.26
CA ASP A 1021 40.52 -9.24 -3.94
C ASP A 1021 40.36 -9.07 -5.46
N LEU A 1022 41.49 -9.00 -6.17
CA LEU A 1022 41.57 -8.89 -7.63
C LEU A 1022 41.72 -10.26 -8.30
N SER A 1023 41.50 -11.37 -7.57
CA SER A 1023 41.71 -12.73 -8.10
C SER A 1023 40.94 -12.98 -9.39
N LYS A 1024 39.67 -12.56 -9.46
CA LYS A 1024 38.84 -12.68 -10.67
C LYS A 1024 39.34 -11.83 -11.84
N VAL A 1025 39.87 -10.62 -11.56
CA VAL A 1025 40.42 -9.74 -12.60
C VAL A 1025 41.72 -10.36 -13.15
N ILE A 1026 42.61 -10.82 -12.27
CA ILE A 1026 43.87 -11.45 -12.67
C ILE A 1026 43.62 -12.74 -13.46
N GLN A 1027 42.68 -13.59 -13.00
CA GLN A 1027 42.29 -14.80 -13.73
C GLN A 1027 41.80 -14.50 -15.15
N GLN A 1028 41.00 -13.44 -15.34
CA GLN A 1028 40.53 -13.02 -16.68
C GLN A 1028 41.69 -12.60 -17.59
N LEU A 1029 42.64 -11.82 -17.05
CA LEU A 1029 43.78 -11.32 -17.81
C LEU A 1029 44.73 -12.45 -18.25
N ASP A 1030 44.87 -13.49 -17.44
CA ASP A 1030 45.73 -14.66 -17.70
C ASP A 1030 45.12 -15.71 -18.64
N LEU A 1031 43.87 -15.53 -19.09
CA LEU A 1031 43.25 -16.45 -20.04
C LEU A 1031 43.95 -16.41 -21.41
N PRO A 1032 44.07 -17.57 -22.10
CA PRO A 1032 44.54 -17.60 -23.49
C PRO A 1032 43.58 -16.83 -24.39
N SER A 1033 44.07 -16.32 -25.52
CA SER A 1033 43.30 -15.44 -26.43
C SER A 1033 41.94 -16.02 -26.87
N GLU A 1034 41.83 -17.34 -27.01
CA GLU A 1034 40.59 -18.05 -27.36
C GLU A 1034 39.53 -18.06 -26.23
N GLN A 1035 39.94 -17.81 -24.99
CA GLN A 1035 39.08 -17.84 -23.80
C GLN A 1035 38.89 -16.45 -23.16
N LYS A 1036 39.64 -15.44 -23.61
CA LYS A 1036 39.48 -14.05 -23.15
C LYS A 1036 38.05 -13.55 -23.34
N ILE A 1037 37.63 -12.60 -22.51
CA ILE A 1037 36.27 -12.03 -22.59
C ILE A 1037 36.00 -11.27 -23.90
N SER A 1038 37.05 -10.84 -24.61
CA SER A 1038 36.99 -10.17 -25.92
C SER A 1038 37.02 -11.12 -27.13
N ARG A 1039 37.00 -12.45 -26.91
CA ARG A 1039 37.18 -13.49 -27.95
C ARG A 1039 36.13 -13.54 -29.06
N PHE A 1040 34.97 -12.90 -28.88
CA PHE A 1040 33.88 -13.02 -29.85
C PHE A 1040 34.22 -12.35 -31.18
N GLU A 1041 34.88 -11.20 -31.12
CA GLU A 1041 35.35 -10.49 -32.30
C GLU A 1041 36.79 -10.92 -32.66
N LYS A 1042 37.19 -10.63 -33.90
CA LYS A 1042 38.52 -10.95 -34.46
C LYS A 1042 39.67 -10.31 -33.64
N PRO A 1043 40.94 -10.71 -33.87
CA PRO A 1043 42.09 -10.01 -33.31
C PRO A 1043 41.98 -8.49 -33.50
N LEU A 1044 42.44 -7.71 -32.50
CA LEU A 1044 42.35 -6.24 -32.45
C LEU A 1044 40.94 -5.65 -32.15
N ALA A 1045 39.99 -6.44 -31.65
CA ALA A 1045 38.66 -5.92 -31.30
C ALA A 1045 38.70 -4.80 -30.25
N VAL A 1046 39.53 -4.95 -29.20
CA VAL A 1046 39.72 -3.92 -28.17
C VAL A 1046 40.31 -2.64 -28.77
N GLU A 1047 41.26 -2.75 -29.70
CA GLU A 1047 41.83 -1.60 -30.41
C GLU A 1047 40.79 -0.86 -31.26
N ASN A 1048 39.96 -1.61 -31.97
CA ASN A 1048 38.87 -1.03 -32.75
C ASN A 1048 37.86 -0.31 -31.86
N TRP A 1049 37.55 -0.85 -30.68
CA TRP A 1049 36.67 -0.24 -29.69
C TRP A 1049 37.22 1.10 -29.19
N ILE A 1050 38.50 1.15 -28.82
CA ILE A 1050 39.18 2.40 -28.41
C ILE A 1050 39.16 3.43 -29.55
N ARG A 1051 39.44 3.00 -30.78
CA ARG A 1051 39.38 3.87 -31.96
C ARG A 1051 37.98 4.44 -32.20
N GLN A 1052 36.92 3.67 -31.99
CA GLN A 1052 35.54 4.18 -32.10
C GLN A 1052 35.23 5.19 -30.99
N LEU A 1053 35.57 4.87 -29.75
CA LEU A 1053 35.36 5.77 -28.61
C LEU A 1053 36.14 7.08 -28.73
N ALA A 1054 37.32 7.08 -29.36
CA ALA A 1054 38.13 8.28 -29.59
C ALA A 1054 37.40 9.37 -30.41
N HIS A 1055 36.30 9.05 -31.12
CA HIS A 1055 35.48 10.02 -31.84
C HIS A 1055 34.48 10.76 -30.93
N ILE A 1056 34.14 10.17 -29.78
CA ILE A 1056 33.09 10.64 -28.88
C ILE A 1056 33.70 11.17 -27.57
N ARG A 1057 34.80 10.56 -27.11
CA ARG A 1057 35.42 10.80 -25.81
C ARG A 1057 36.77 11.52 -25.96
N PRO A 1058 36.90 12.77 -25.47
CA PRO A 1058 38.14 13.55 -25.61
C PRO A 1058 39.37 12.87 -24.99
N VAL A 1059 39.25 12.30 -23.79
CA VAL A 1059 40.38 11.64 -23.11
C VAL A 1059 40.87 10.42 -23.88
N VAL A 1060 39.95 9.59 -24.38
CA VAL A 1060 40.27 8.43 -25.23
C VAL A 1060 40.88 8.86 -26.56
N SER A 1061 40.46 10.00 -27.11
CA SER A 1061 41.05 10.61 -28.31
C SER A 1061 42.52 10.95 -28.10
N GLU A 1062 42.87 11.56 -26.97
CA GLU A 1062 44.25 11.90 -26.63
C GLU A 1062 45.10 10.65 -26.38
N LEU A 1063 44.56 9.63 -25.70
CA LEU A 1063 45.22 8.32 -25.55
C LEU A 1063 45.54 7.69 -26.91
N HIS A 1064 44.59 7.71 -27.85
CA HIS A 1064 44.79 7.17 -29.20
C HIS A 1064 45.83 7.96 -30.01
N LYS A 1065 45.86 9.30 -29.89
CA LYS A 1065 46.90 10.14 -30.53
C LYS A 1065 48.28 9.88 -29.95
N TYR A 1066 48.36 9.79 -28.64
CA TYR A 1066 49.59 9.43 -27.91
C TYR A 1066 50.16 8.10 -28.40
N ARG A 1067 49.35 7.02 -28.42
CA ARG A 1067 49.81 5.69 -28.86
C ARG A 1067 50.28 5.69 -30.31
N ARG A 1068 49.52 6.32 -31.22
CA ARG A 1068 49.94 6.43 -32.64
C ARG A 1068 51.28 7.14 -32.82
N MET A 1069 51.57 8.12 -31.99
CA MET A 1069 52.83 8.85 -32.03
C MET A 1069 53.97 8.06 -31.36
N ALA A 1070 53.69 7.34 -30.28
CA ALA A 1070 54.65 6.42 -29.67
C ALA A 1070 55.08 5.32 -30.67
N ASP A 1071 54.11 4.73 -31.39
CA ASP A 1071 54.37 3.71 -32.40
C ASP A 1071 55.26 4.22 -33.56
N SER A 1072 55.16 5.50 -33.94
CA SER A 1072 56.00 6.05 -35.02
C SER A 1072 57.49 6.19 -34.65
N PHE A 1073 57.81 6.17 -33.35
CA PHE A 1073 59.17 6.24 -32.82
C PHE A 1073 59.63 4.91 -32.21
N ASP A 1074 58.93 3.80 -32.47
CA ASP A 1074 59.22 2.46 -31.92
C ASP A 1074 59.33 2.43 -30.38
N LEU A 1075 58.55 3.29 -29.71
CA LEU A 1075 58.49 3.37 -28.25
C LEU A 1075 57.67 2.20 -27.67
N PRO A 1076 57.85 1.85 -26.38
CA PRO A 1076 57.15 0.73 -25.76
C PRO A 1076 55.62 0.80 -25.91
N GLU A 1077 55.03 -0.27 -26.41
CA GLU A 1077 53.58 -0.35 -26.64
C GLU A 1077 52.81 -0.41 -25.30
N VAL A 1078 51.81 0.47 -25.15
CA VAL A 1078 50.87 0.43 -24.01
C VAL A 1078 49.80 -0.62 -24.28
N ASN A 1079 49.93 -1.78 -23.64
CA ASN A 1079 48.94 -2.85 -23.73
C ASN A 1079 47.63 -2.45 -23.02
N ILE A 1080 46.50 -2.69 -23.69
CA ILE A 1080 45.16 -2.40 -23.17
C ILE A 1080 44.33 -3.67 -23.14
N GLN A 1081 43.91 -4.07 -21.95
CA GLN A 1081 43.11 -5.28 -21.75
C GLN A 1081 41.86 -4.96 -20.93
N PRO A 1082 40.67 -5.42 -21.37
CA PRO A 1082 39.46 -5.31 -20.59
C PRO A 1082 39.37 -6.44 -19.55
N ALA A 1083 38.78 -6.13 -18.40
CA ALA A 1083 38.28 -7.08 -17.42
C ALA A 1083 36.87 -6.65 -17.00
N GLN A 1084 36.01 -7.59 -16.64
CA GLN A 1084 34.62 -7.32 -16.27
C GLN A 1084 34.28 -7.90 -14.91
N LEU A 1085 33.42 -7.22 -14.16
CA LEU A 1085 32.87 -7.66 -12.89
C LEU A 1085 31.35 -7.46 -12.88
N PRO A 1086 30.54 -8.44 -12.41
CA PRO A 1086 30.95 -9.81 -12.08
C PRO A 1086 31.34 -10.61 -13.33
N TRP A 1087 32.20 -11.61 -13.14
CA TRP A 1087 32.67 -12.51 -14.19
C TRP A 1087 32.61 -13.97 -13.74
N ASP A 1088 32.16 -14.83 -14.66
CA ASP A 1088 32.21 -16.28 -14.60
C ASP A 1088 32.91 -16.85 -15.85
N PRO A 1089 33.58 -18.02 -15.76
CA PRO A 1089 34.24 -18.63 -16.92
C PRO A 1089 33.27 -18.85 -18.08
N GLY A 1090 33.59 -18.30 -19.25
CA GLY A 1090 32.73 -18.35 -20.43
C GLY A 1090 31.91 -17.07 -20.68
N ASP A 1091 32.00 -16.06 -19.83
CA ASP A 1091 31.39 -14.75 -20.09
C ASP A 1091 32.06 -14.00 -21.23
N PHE A 1092 31.32 -13.07 -21.85
CA PHE A 1092 31.80 -12.13 -22.85
C PHE A 1092 31.82 -10.70 -22.32
N TRP A 1093 32.67 -9.86 -22.89
CA TRP A 1093 32.79 -8.46 -22.53
C TRP A 1093 31.67 -7.63 -23.16
N TYR A 1094 30.91 -6.90 -22.34
CA TYR A 1094 29.80 -6.06 -22.81
C TYR A 1094 30.23 -4.82 -23.61
N GLY A 1095 31.54 -4.49 -23.64
CA GLY A 1095 32.07 -3.43 -24.50
C GLY A 1095 32.15 -3.79 -25.99
N LEU A 1096 31.99 -5.08 -26.35
CA LEU A 1096 32.04 -5.56 -27.74
C LEU A 1096 30.76 -6.31 -28.10
N SER A 1097 30.63 -6.73 -29.36
CA SER A 1097 29.60 -7.68 -29.74
C SER A 1097 29.80 -9.01 -29.00
N TYR A 1098 28.71 -9.71 -28.72
CA TYR A 1098 28.69 -11.03 -28.08
C TYR A 1098 27.64 -11.94 -28.73
N PRO A 1099 27.70 -13.28 -28.56
CA PRO A 1099 26.73 -14.18 -29.17
C PRO A 1099 25.31 -13.91 -28.69
N ALA A 1100 24.31 -14.05 -29.58
CA ALA A 1100 22.90 -13.89 -29.22
C ALA A 1100 22.41 -14.88 -28.13
N SER A 1101 23.13 -15.99 -27.93
CA SER A 1101 22.85 -16.96 -26.86
C SER A 1101 23.42 -16.57 -25.49
N PHE A 1102 24.24 -15.51 -25.41
CA PHE A 1102 24.84 -15.04 -24.18
C PHE A 1102 23.99 -13.92 -23.58
N GLU A 1103 23.28 -14.24 -22.49
CA GLU A 1103 22.47 -13.27 -21.78
C GLU A 1103 22.66 -13.45 -20.28
N LYS A 1104 23.29 -12.46 -19.64
CA LYS A 1104 23.50 -12.41 -18.19
C LYS A 1104 22.79 -11.20 -17.59
N GLU A 1105 22.02 -11.40 -16.54
CA GLU A 1105 21.31 -10.33 -15.82
C GLU A 1105 22.23 -9.60 -14.83
N GLY A 1106 21.87 -8.35 -14.52
CA GLY A 1106 22.55 -7.50 -13.55
C GLY A 1106 23.35 -6.35 -14.17
N ASP A 1107 23.92 -5.52 -13.28
CA ASP A 1107 24.81 -4.41 -13.65
C ASP A 1107 26.26 -4.87 -13.68
N PHE A 1108 27.04 -4.30 -14.59
CA PHE A 1108 28.42 -4.71 -14.85
C PHE A 1108 29.38 -3.53 -14.72
N THR A 1109 30.59 -3.81 -14.26
CA THR A 1109 31.71 -2.87 -14.27
C THR A 1109 32.77 -3.40 -15.22
N SER A 1110 33.06 -2.62 -16.27
CA SER A 1110 34.09 -2.88 -17.26
C SER A 1110 35.35 -2.09 -16.91
N LEU A 1111 36.38 -2.76 -16.43
CA LEU A 1111 37.70 -2.19 -16.19
C LEU A 1111 38.54 -2.30 -17.46
N VAL A 1112 38.88 -1.17 -18.07
CA VAL A 1112 39.79 -1.10 -19.22
C VAL A 1112 41.16 -0.70 -18.70
N LEU A 1113 42.06 -1.68 -18.61
CA LEU A 1113 43.33 -1.57 -17.91
C LEU A 1113 44.45 -1.32 -18.92
N LEU A 1114 45.12 -0.17 -18.80
CA LEU A 1114 46.39 0.10 -19.48
C LEU A 1114 47.52 -0.42 -18.59
N ASN A 1115 48.52 -1.06 -19.21
CA ASN A 1115 49.61 -1.75 -18.51
C ASN A 1115 49.10 -2.80 -17.52
N ASP A 1116 48.21 -3.66 -18.01
CA ASP A 1116 47.49 -4.69 -17.27
C ASP A 1116 48.37 -5.58 -16.37
N GLN A 1117 49.62 -5.85 -16.77
CA GLN A 1117 50.55 -6.67 -16.00
C GLN A 1117 50.81 -6.12 -14.59
N ILE A 1118 50.73 -4.79 -14.39
CA ILE A 1118 51.00 -4.13 -13.11
C ILE A 1118 49.93 -4.47 -12.06
N VAL A 1119 48.72 -4.81 -12.49
CA VAL A 1119 47.62 -5.23 -11.59
C VAL A 1119 47.96 -6.50 -10.80
N LYS A 1120 48.98 -7.25 -11.24
CA LYS A 1120 49.53 -8.42 -10.55
C LYS A 1120 50.44 -8.07 -9.37
N ASP A 1121 50.93 -6.84 -9.25
CA ASP A 1121 51.80 -6.41 -8.15
C ASP A 1121 51.00 -6.16 -6.86
N THR A 1122 51.53 -6.56 -5.70
CA THR A 1122 50.86 -6.40 -4.40
C THR A 1122 50.58 -4.96 -4.01
N LEU A 1123 51.41 -4.04 -4.49
CA LEU A 1123 51.32 -2.60 -4.26
C LEU A 1123 51.50 -1.90 -5.60
N GLN A 1124 50.57 -1.01 -5.96
CA GLN A 1124 50.59 -0.30 -7.23
C GLN A 1124 50.09 1.13 -7.09
N CYS A 1125 50.38 1.96 -8.08
CA CYS A 1125 49.80 3.28 -8.26
C CYS A 1125 48.89 3.23 -9.49
N ALA A 1126 47.80 4.00 -9.53
CA ALA A 1126 46.95 4.05 -10.71
C ALA A 1126 46.24 5.40 -10.85
N LEU A 1127 45.90 5.72 -12.09
CA LEU A 1127 45.12 6.90 -12.47
C LEU A 1127 43.86 6.45 -13.20
N LEU A 1128 42.69 6.90 -12.74
CA LEU A 1128 41.45 6.76 -13.47
C LEU A 1128 41.37 7.92 -14.48
N LEU A 1129 41.44 7.59 -15.76
CA LEU A 1129 41.48 8.54 -16.87
C LEU A 1129 40.08 9.05 -17.25
N ASP A 1130 39.11 8.15 -17.33
CA ASP A 1130 37.71 8.44 -17.68
C ASP A 1130 36.78 7.38 -17.07
N GLU A 1131 35.54 7.77 -16.75
CA GLU A 1131 34.50 6.89 -16.20
C GLU A 1131 33.13 7.28 -16.79
N TRP A 1132 32.37 6.29 -17.24
CA TRP A 1132 31.03 6.53 -17.77
C TRP A 1132 30.11 5.32 -17.66
N HIS A 1133 28.81 5.61 -17.69
CA HIS A 1133 27.76 4.61 -17.75
C HIS A 1133 27.22 4.47 -19.16
N GLU A 1134 27.00 3.23 -19.58
CA GLU A 1134 26.33 2.86 -20.81
C GLU A 1134 25.15 1.95 -20.46
N ILE A 1135 23.97 2.24 -21.03
CA ILE A 1135 22.79 1.40 -20.86
C ILE A 1135 22.61 0.60 -22.14
N ILE A 1136 22.87 -0.70 -22.08
CA ILE A 1136 22.62 -1.61 -23.18
C ILE A 1136 21.12 -1.98 -23.15
N PRO A 1137 20.31 -1.56 -24.14
CA PRO A 1137 18.88 -1.82 -24.12
C PRO A 1137 18.57 -3.33 -24.12
N GLY A 1138 17.52 -3.72 -23.41
CA GLY A 1138 16.98 -5.07 -23.50
C GLY A 1138 16.52 -5.41 -24.91
N THR A 1139 16.62 -6.68 -25.29
CA THR A 1139 16.09 -7.16 -26.59
C THR A 1139 14.59 -7.43 -26.54
N HIS A 1140 14.04 -7.57 -25.32
CA HIS A 1140 12.63 -7.84 -25.05
C HIS A 1140 12.14 -6.87 -23.97
N GLU A 1141 10.92 -6.34 -24.16
CA GLU A 1141 10.26 -5.47 -23.19
C GLU A 1141 8.89 -6.03 -22.83
N THR A 1142 8.53 -5.94 -21.55
CA THR A 1142 7.21 -6.36 -21.08
C THR A 1142 6.22 -5.21 -21.23
N THR A 1143 5.44 -5.25 -22.32
CA THR A 1143 4.32 -4.33 -22.53
C THR A 1143 3.06 -4.79 -21.80
N GLY A 1144 2.14 -3.87 -21.51
CA GLY A 1144 0.85 -4.19 -20.90
C GLY A 1144 -0.30 -4.05 -21.89
N VAL A 1145 -1.34 -4.88 -21.78
CA VAL A 1145 -2.59 -4.70 -22.53
C VAL A 1145 -3.72 -4.55 -21.54
N SER A 1146 -4.44 -3.44 -21.63
CA SER A 1146 -5.71 -3.24 -20.93
C SER A 1146 -6.85 -3.49 -21.90
N PHE A 1147 -7.84 -4.28 -21.53
CA PHE A 1147 -9.01 -4.52 -22.35
C PHE A 1147 -10.27 -4.32 -21.52
N HIS A 1148 -11.28 -3.71 -22.15
CA HIS A 1148 -12.57 -3.54 -21.52
C HIS A 1148 -13.29 -4.89 -21.52
N TYR A 1149 -13.50 -5.46 -20.34
CA TYR A 1149 -14.29 -6.66 -20.15
C TYR A 1149 -15.41 -6.35 -19.17
N ASN A 1150 -16.64 -6.69 -19.55
CA ASN A 1150 -17.80 -6.58 -18.69
C ASN A 1150 -17.71 -7.67 -17.60
N GLN A 1151 -16.96 -7.38 -16.54
CA GLN A 1151 -16.87 -8.25 -15.38
C GLN A 1151 -18.17 -8.14 -14.57
N PRO A 1152 -18.74 -9.25 -14.08
CA PRO A 1152 -19.89 -9.20 -13.18
C PRO A 1152 -19.57 -8.34 -11.96
N GLY A 1153 -20.29 -7.22 -11.78
CA GLY A 1153 -20.03 -6.21 -10.74
C GLY A 1153 -20.32 -6.65 -9.29
N ALA A 1154 -20.66 -7.93 -9.07
CA ALA A 1154 -20.95 -8.49 -7.75
C ALA A 1154 -19.94 -9.58 -7.41
N THR A 1155 -18.91 -9.22 -6.62
CA THR A 1155 -18.12 -10.19 -5.86
C THR A 1155 -18.47 -10.02 -4.39
N ALA A 1156 -18.88 -11.10 -3.72
CA ALA A 1156 -19.13 -11.05 -2.28
C ALA A 1156 -17.78 -10.98 -1.54
N PRO A 1157 -17.41 -9.87 -0.88
CA PRO A 1157 -16.18 -9.83 -0.10
C PRO A 1157 -16.33 -10.76 1.10
N GLN A 1158 -15.35 -11.64 1.33
CA GLN A 1158 -15.11 -12.33 2.61
C GLN A 1158 -16.14 -13.42 3.05
N ALA A 1159 -16.80 -14.13 2.14
CA ALA A 1159 -17.68 -15.25 2.50
C ALA A 1159 -16.97 -16.63 2.40
N VAL A 1160 -16.87 -17.36 3.52
CA VAL A 1160 -16.42 -18.77 3.54
C VAL A 1160 -17.60 -19.68 3.87
N LEU A 1161 -17.90 -20.60 2.95
CA LEU A 1161 -18.90 -21.64 3.13
C LEU A 1161 -18.26 -22.90 3.72
N VAL A 1162 -18.70 -23.32 4.91
CA VAL A 1162 -18.25 -24.59 5.50
C VAL A 1162 -19.27 -25.67 5.17
N ALA A 1163 -19.00 -26.41 4.08
CA ALA A 1163 -19.85 -27.50 3.63
C ALA A 1163 -19.64 -28.78 4.45
N VAL A 1164 -20.73 -29.41 4.87
CA VAL A 1164 -20.77 -30.67 5.62
C VAL A 1164 -21.53 -31.70 4.79
N THR A 1165 -21.04 -32.95 4.75
CA THR A 1165 -21.71 -34.01 3.99
C THR A 1165 -23.12 -34.25 4.55
N PRO A 1166 -24.14 -34.33 3.67
CA PRO A 1166 -25.52 -34.61 4.08
C PRO A 1166 -25.70 -36.05 4.58
N HIS A 1167 -24.75 -36.94 4.30
CA HIS A 1167 -24.80 -38.38 4.60
C HIS A 1167 -24.10 -38.71 5.92
N PRO A 1168 -24.68 -39.59 6.78
CA PRO A 1168 -24.06 -40.03 8.02
C PRO A 1168 -22.75 -40.83 7.85
N ASP A 1169 -22.52 -41.42 6.67
CA ASP A 1169 -21.35 -42.25 6.37
C ASP A 1169 -20.09 -41.47 5.97
N GLU A 1170 -20.16 -40.13 6.03
CA GLU A 1170 -19.09 -39.18 5.76
C GLU A 1170 -18.61 -39.13 4.30
N LYS A 1171 -19.33 -39.74 3.35
CA LYS A 1171 -18.95 -39.73 1.93
C LYS A 1171 -19.51 -38.51 1.21
N TRP A 1172 -18.75 -38.04 0.22
CA TRP A 1172 -19.13 -36.93 -0.66
C TRP A 1172 -19.37 -37.44 -2.08
N THR A 1173 -20.46 -37.00 -2.68
CA THR A 1173 -20.67 -37.03 -4.13
C THR A 1173 -20.59 -35.62 -4.71
N TRP A 1174 -20.32 -35.51 -6.01
CA TRP A 1174 -20.26 -34.22 -6.70
C TRP A 1174 -21.55 -33.42 -6.52
N ASP A 1175 -22.69 -34.09 -6.68
CA ASP A 1175 -23.99 -33.48 -6.51
C ASP A 1175 -24.20 -32.92 -5.10
N ASP A 1176 -23.69 -33.56 -4.05
CA ASP A 1176 -23.84 -33.06 -2.68
C ASP A 1176 -23.21 -31.66 -2.53
N LEU A 1177 -22.11 -31.38 -3.24
CA LEU A 1177 -21.49 -30.05 -3.26
C LEU A 1177 -22.35 -29.04 -4.03
N VAL A 1178 -22.90 -29.42 -5.18
CA VAL A 1178 -23.78 -28.57 -6.00
C VAL A 1178 -25.03 -28.20 -5.19
N TYR A 1179 -25.72 -29.20 -4.63
CA TYR A 1179 -26.91 -28.97 -3.81
C TYR A 1179 -26.59 -28.20 -2.53
N THR A 1180 -25.40 -28.37 -1.92
CA THR A 1180 -25.01 -27.55 -0.77
C THR A 1180 -24.97 -26.06 -1.13
N ILE A 1181 -24.45 -25.69 -2.30
CA ILE A 1181 -24.43 -24.30 -2.77
C ILE A 1181 -25.86 -23.81 -3.05
N THR A 1182 -26.65 -24.59 -3.79
CA THR A 1182 -28.05 -24.24 -4.11
C THR A 1182 -28.90 -24.09 -2.85
N ASP A 1183 -28.88 -25.07 -1.95
CA ASP A 1183 -29.65 -25.04 -0.71
C ASP A 1183 -29.20 -23.90 0.21
N THR A 1184 -27.92 -23.56 0.23
CA THR A 1184 -27.43 -22.40 1.01
C THR A 1184 -28.01 -21.10 0.49
N MET A 1185 -28.07 -20.92 -0.84
CA MET A 1185 -28.67 -19.73 -1.44
C MET A 1185 -30.18 -19.67 -1.15
N GLU A 1186 -30.88 -20.81 -1.20
CA GLU A 1186 -32.28 -20.88 -0.76
C GLU A 1186 -32.43 -20.49 0.70
N MET A 1187 -31.58 -21.02 1.60
CA MET A 1187 -31.62 -20.68 3.03
C MET A 1187 -31.33 -19.20 3.28
N ALA A 1188 -30.42 -18.59 2.50
CA ALA A 1188 -30.14 -17.16 2.57
C ALA A 1188 -31.36 -16.30 2.20
N LYS A 1189 -32.19 -16.76 1.25
CA LYS A 1189 -33.47 -16.11 0.90
C LYS A 1189 -34.53 -16.35 1.98
N ILE A 1190 -34.62 -17.56 2.52
CA ILE A 1190 -35.53 -17.90 3.64
C ILE A 1190 -35.22 -17.07 4.89
N ARG A 1191 -33.95 -16.71 5.11
CA ARG A 1191 -33.51 -15.83 6.20
C ARG A 1191 -34.15 -14.44 6.18
N ALA A 1192 -34.62 -13.97 5.03
CA ALA A 1192 -35.32 -12.70 4.88
C ALA A 1192 -36.84 -12.81 5.13
N VAL A 1193 -37.36 -14.00 5.47
CA VAL A 1193 -38.74 -14.13 5.94
C VAL A 1193 -38.85 -13.53 7.33
N GLU A 1194 -39.52 -12.39 7.43
CA GLU A 1194 -39.81 -11.68 8.68
C GLU A 1194 -41.02 -12.26 9.45
N PRO A 1195 -41.15 -11.97 10.77
CA PRO A 1195 -42.30 -12.37 11.58
C PRO A 1195 -43.67 -11.97 11.00
N ASP A 1196 -43.79 -10.79 10.39
CA ASP A 1196 -45.04 -10.28 9.82
C ASP A 1196 -45.58 -11.18 8.70
N HIS A 1197 -44.70 -11.84 7.96
CA HIS A 1197 -45.09 -12.80 6.93
C HIS A 1197 -45.75 -14.05 7.53
N LEU A 1198 -45.44 -14.39 8.79
CA LEU A 1198 -46.00 -15.56 9.47
C LEU A 1198 -47.36 -15.28 10.10
N GLU A 1199 -47.69 -14.01 10.39
CA GLU A 1199 -48.99 -13.62 10.96
C GLU A 1199 -50.16 -14.09 10.09
N GLN A 1200 -49.95 -14.11 8.76
CA GLN A 1200 -50.94 -14.51 7.75
C GLN A 1200 -51.01 -16.03 7.55
N THR A 1201 -50.38 -16.81 8.43
CA THR A 1201 -50.36 -18.27 8.32
C THR A 1201 -50.92 -18.94 9.58
N TRP A 1202 -51.26 -20.23 9.46
CA TRP A 1202 -51.67 -21.07 10.59
C TRP A 1202 -50.61 -21.17 11.71
N LEU A 1203 -49.36 -20.76 11.44
CA LEU A 1203 -48.28 -20.77 12.41
C LEU A 1203 -48.32 -19.61 13.40
N ASN A 1204 -49.10 -18.55 13.15
CA ASN A 1204 -49.27 -17.42 14.09
C ASN A 1204 -49.80 -17.89 15.47
N GLN A 1205 -50.53 -19.00 15.52
CA GLN A 1205 -50.96 -19.59 16.79
C GLN A 1205 -49.87 -20.40 17.50
N ILE A 1206 -48.80 -20.78 16.79
CA ILE A 1206 -47.74 -21.70 17.29
C ILE A 1206 -46.40 -20.98 17.47
N LEU A 1207 -46.18 -19.89 16.73
CA LEU A 1207 -44.99 -19.05 16.77
C LEU A 1207 -45.38 -17.62 17.15
N PRO A 1208 -44.55 -16.91 17.92
CA PRO A 1208 -43.22 -17.31 18.40
C PRO A 1208 -43.26 -18.44 19.45
N SER A 1209 -42.22 -19.27 19.50
CA SER A 1209 -42.16 -20.41 20.42
C SER A 1209 -41.75 -20.04 21.86
N VAL A 1210 -41.59 -18.75 22.12
CA VAL A 1210 -41.24 -18.18 23.43
C VAL A 1210 -42.52 -17.90 24.20
N TYR A 1211 -42.73 -18.61 25.30
CA TYR A 1211 -43.91 -18.48 26.14
C TYR A 1211 -43.52 -18.30 27.60
N ALA A 1212 -44.31 -17.51 28.34
CA ALA A 1212 -44.24 -17.43 29.79
C ALA A 1212 -45.58 -17.83 30.42
N GLU A 1213 -45.53 -18.45 31.59
CA GLU A 1213 -46.73 -18.77 32.38
C GLU A 1213 -47.31 -17.47 32.97
N VAL A 1214 -48.61 -17.23 32.75
CA VAL A 1214 -49.35 -16.12 33.36
C VAL A 1214 -49.36 -16.32 34.88
N VAL A 1215 -48.94 -15.29 35.62
CA VAL A 1215 -49.03 -15.30 37.09
C VAL A 1215 -50.43 -14.83 37.49
N PRO A 1216 -51.19 -15.59 38.31
CA PRO A 1216 -52.47 -15.11 38.81
C PRO A 1216 -52.26 -13.94 39.79
N PRO A 1217 -53.16 -12.95 39.79
CA PRO A 1217 -53.27 -12.05 40.94
C PRO A 1217 -53.70 -12.87 42.17
N GLN A 1218 -53.25 -12.44 43.35
CA GLN A 1218 -53.58 -12.98 44.69
C GLN A 1218 -52.58 -14.02 45.22
N MET A 1219 -51.42 -13.52 45.65
CA MET A 1219 -50.63 -14.22 46.67
C MET A 1219 -50.95 -13.65 48.06
N ARG A 1220 -51.82 -14.39 48.76
CA ARG A 1220 -52.17 -14.39 50.21
C ARG A 1220 -53.17 -13.37 50.75
N ASN A 1221 -54.27 -13.94 51.25
CA ASN A 1221 -55.27 -13.49 52.24
C ASN A 1221 -55.63 -11.99 52.27
N GLU A 1222 -56.82 -11.69 51.72
CA GLU A 1222 -57.70 -10.54 52.05
C GLU A 1222 -57.10 -9.12 51.97
N ASP A 1223 -57.67 -8.29 51.09
CA ASP A 1223 -57.67 -6.82 51.08
C ASP A 1223 -56.34 -6.10 51.35
N SER A 1224 -55.43 -6.13 50.37
CA SER A 1224 -54.62 -4.98 49.93
C SER A 1224 -53.60 -5.48 48.90
N ASN A 1225 -53.62 -4.88 47.72
CA ASN A 1225 -52.96 -5.36 46.53
C ASN A 1225 -51.63 -4.63 46.29
N PRO A 1226 -50.46 -5.23 46.55
CA PRO A 1226 -49.19 -4.66 46.08
C PRO A 1226 -48.81 -5.10 44.64
N LEU A 1227 -49.58 -5.94 43.95
CA LEU A 1227 -49.16 -6.58 42.68
C LEU A 1227 -50.13 -6.40 41.50
N GLY A 1228 -51.13 -5.54 41.60
CA GLY A 1228 -51.86 -4.95 40.46
C GLY A 1228 -52.12 -5.87 39.27
N VAL A 1229 -52.76 -7.04 39.39
CA VAL A 1229 -53.25 -7.87 38.24
C VAL A 1229 -52.23 -8.22 37.12
N GLN A 1230 -50.95 -7.87 37.25
CA GLN A 1230 -50.02 -7.85 36.12
C GLN A 1230 -49.27 -9.18 35.97
N SER A 1231 -49.05 -9.56 34.71
CA SER A 1231 -48.15 -10.66 34.39
C SER A 1231 -46.68 -10.25 34.68
N VAL A 1232 -45.79 -11.21 34.97
CA VAL A 1232 -44.37 -10.91 35.30
C VAL A 1232 -43.60 -10.34 34.08
N LEU A 1233 -44.18 -10.44 32.89
CA LEU A 1233 -43.65 -9.87 31.64
C LEU A 1233 -44.59 -8.80 31.05
N ASP A 1234 -45.44 -8.17 31.87
CA ASP A 1234 -46.32 -7.09 31.41
C ASP A 1234 -45.53 -5.78 31.23
N PHE A 1235 -45.54 -5.25 30.01
CA PHE A 1235 -44.81 -4.03 29.63
C PHE A 1235 -45.61 -2.75 29.92
N ALA A 1236 -46.89 -2.85 30.29
CA ALA A 1236 -47.78 -1.70 30.42
C ALA A 1236 -47.98 -1.27 31.88
N ASN A 1237 -47.89 0.04 32.13
CA ASN A 1237 -48.20 0.64 33.43
C ASN A 1237 -49.74 0.72 33.58
N VAL A 1238 -50.35 -0.26 34.26
CA VAL A 1238 -51.82 -0.27 34.47
C VAL A 1238 -52.14 0.61 35.68
N LYS A 1239 -52.49 1.87 35.46
CA LYS A 1239 -53.12 2.69 36.50
C LYS A 1239 -54.49 2.11 36.83
N VAL A 1240 -54.68 1.71 38.08
CA VAL A 1240 -56.01 1.39 38.62
C VAL A 1240 -56.82 2.69 38.55
N LYS A 1241 -58.03 2.65 37.98
CA LYS A 1241 -58.99 3.76 38.17
C LYS A 1241 -59.27 3.85 39.67
N GLU A 1242 -58.88 4.95 40.29
CA GLU A 1242 -59.53 5.36 41.53
C GLU A 1242 -61.02 5.57 41.20
N ASP A 1243 -61.90 4.98 42.02
CA ASP A 1243 -63.35 5.04 41.86
C ASP A 1243 -63.90 6.47 41.81
#